data_AF-A0A2D7WAS7-F1
#
_entry.id   AF-A0A2D7WAS7-F1
#
_cell.length_a   1.000
_cell.length_b   1.000
_cell.length_c   1.000
_cell.angle_alpha   90.00
_cell.angle_beta   90.00
_cell.angle_gamma   90.00
#
_symmetry.space_group_name_H-M   'P 1'
#
loop_
_entity.id
_entity.type
_entity.pdbx_description
1 polymer ?
#
loop_
_entity_poly.entity_id
_entity_poly.type
_entity_poly.pdbx_seq_one_letter_code
_entity_poly.pdbx_strand_id
1 'polypeptide(L)'
;EVEIFDLQTPPLIEGFNASLNISTYFTVLISSGPSTCTATQSPVTLTSEFYIGSAIVHQATVSEVITRAGEPGAENFSTTPTDAGFVSAKPGDTMRLRLLINNECAATISVEWGGAESRSGGVIIEGMLYEPQFQVRVDDLGIAQIEFTPIMPWGYDDLENLEFTIWGPVPETDKSIFDTMFLVEQFGSDAPINRTDSNGREAMVWTGKLQLPEGDMVLKVCLKTADSHIDLKCHAQGLIRFEVTDETEPLASAGLWLSLSCMGTVLIFIVNTFRTGVLIPPPLIGALLVMGLLFIPLANDMPDMGGDVRISEDARIPDFILHQYGNGSVSLDDLMKGKKAVAIGISIPASNNAYDQIKEFRDAQELLGDDVAFVQVVTGDDVRMDDLIPLFEQVNGSWPILIDDSSSRFAKQLPTGVSDAVLIVDPAGHVAFSQHPTASTEEIKNALDTASSGGQQSIASSFALLLGPGLALLFLALPRDEWVPPEEPLPPGALWGSIALSGGISFLFVNLLPLSMVFIPVDMDLRNYVDIGLFIWFTTVVIRAAMSGSVIETRLIAKLLYKFYPENFRQWRDIEDGERDVLIGFYFAWFTYFAFPSMLAQGVGAIILSGGMGWLLGPFMLLIYVLMFGLSVLVIRFVASWGGPISRAFGRSGSDVFAKAMGWALVPVALWMMIDKFLEVSQSGLL
;
A
#
# COMPACT_ATOMS: atom_id res chain seq x y z
N GLU A 1 -2.77 -12.62 70.56
CA GLU A 1 -2.77 -12.30 69.12
C GLU A 1 -4.07 -12.75 68.49
N VAL A 2 -4.73 -11.86 67.75
CA VAL A 2 -6.03 -12.08 67.08
C VAL A 2 -5.89 -11.64 65.63
N GLU A 3 -6.41 -12.41 64.68
CA GLU A 3 -6.46 -12.04 63.27
C GLU A 3 -7.55 -11.00 63.04
N ILE A 4 -7.19 -9.85 62.46
CA ILE A 4 -8.16 -8.79 62.12
C ILE A 4 -8.81 -9.10 60.78
N PHE A 5 -7.99 -9.32 59.75
CA PHE A 5 -8.44 -9.66 58.42
C PHE A 5 -7.40 -10.47 57.67
N ASP A 6 -7.89 -11.10 56.61
CA ASP A 6 -7.09 -11.79 55.63
C ASP A 6 -7.65 -11.47 54.24
N LEU A 7 -6.89 -10.68 53.48
CA LEU A 7 -7.29 -10.13 52.19
C LEU A 7 -6.47 -10.78 51.08
N GLN A 8 -7.12 -11.07 49.95
CA GLN A 8 -6.48 -11.72 48.81
C GLN A 8 -6.91 -11.02 47.51
N THR A 9 -5.96 -10.81 46.60
CA THR A 9 -6.22 -10.29 45.26
C THR A 9 -6.80 -11.37 44.35
N PRO A 10 -7.41 -10.99 43.20
CA PRO A 10 -7.62 -11.93 42.11
C PRO A 10 -6.32 -12.65 41.70
N PRO A 11 -6.41 -13.85 41.09
CA PRO A 11 -5.25 -14.55 40.57
C PRO A 11 -4.55 -13.73 39.49
N LEU A 12 -3.22 -13.79 39.47
CA LEU A 12 -2.39 -13.13 38.48
C LEU A 12 -2.63 -13.72 37.08
N ILE A 13 -2.82 -12.86 36.09
CA ILE A 13 -2.87 -13.23 34.67
C ILE A 13 -1.45 -13.39 34.15
N GLU A 14 -0.61 -12.38 34.37
CA GLU A 14 0.81 -12.42 34.01
C GLU A 14 1.68 -12.65 35.25
N GLY A 15 2.67 -13.53 35.10
CA GLY A 15 3.71 -13.69 36.10
C GLY A 15 4.72 -12.56 36.01
N PHE A 16 5.42 -12.27 37.11
CA PHE A 16 6.50 -11.30 37.12
C PHE A 16 7.68 -11.79 37.95
N ASN A 17 8.86 -11.24 37.62
CA ASN A 17 10.11 -11.54 38.27
C ASN A 17 10.80 -10.22 38.60
N ALA A 18 10.71 -9.78 39.85
CA ALA A 18 11.14 -8.43 40.23
C ALA A 18 11.79 -8.39 41.60
N SER A 19 12.69 -7.43 41.79
CA SER A 19 13.14 -7.05 43.13
C SER A 19 12.10 -6.13 43.74
N LEU A 20 11.51 -6.55 44.87
CA LEU A 20 10.43 -5.80 45.52
C LEU A 20 10.87 -5.30 46.89
N ASN A 21 10.53 -4.05 47.17
CA ASN A 21 10.60 -3.48 48.51
C ASN A 21 9.18 -3.29 49.02
N ILE A 22 8.87 -3.95 50.13
CA ILE A 22 7.49 -4.01 50.65
C ILE A 22 7.44 -3.35 52.02
N SER A 23 6.47 -2.46 52.19
CA SER A 23 6.09 -1.91 53.48
C SER A 23 4.58 -1.91 53.65
N THR A 24 4.13 -1.85 54.88
CA THR A 24 2.71 -1.75 55.23
C THR A 24 2.51 -0.57 56.15
N TYR A 25 1.41 0.14 55.98
CA TYR A 25 1.03 1.23 56.86
C TYR A 25 -0.42 1.04 57.27
N PHE A 26 -0.73 1.30 58.53
CA PHE A 26 -2.08 1.21 59.06
C PHE A 26 -2.34 2.34 60.02
N THR A 27 -3.55 2.89 59.96
CA THR A 27 -4.01 3.83 60.97
C THR A 27 -4.73 3.07 62.07
N VAL A 28 -4.34 3.30 63.32
CA VAL A 28 -4.94 2.66 64.49
C VAL A 28 -5.61 3.70 65.39
N LEU A 29 -6.85 3.41 65.81
CA LEU A 29 -7.71 4.31 66.58
C LEU A 29 -8.33 3.59 67.79
N ILE A 30 -8.55 4.32 68.88
CA ILE A 30 -9.36 3.83 70.00
C ILE A 30 -10.83 4.17 69.72
N SER A 31 -11.63 3.15 69.44
CA SER A 31 -13.05 3.28 69.08
C SER A 31 -13.98 3.37 70.32
N SER A 32 -13.64 2.69 71.42
CA SER A 32 -14.33 2.85 72.71
C SER A 32 -13.52 2.30 73.89
N GLY A 33 -13.39 3.05 74.98
CA GLY A 33 -12.73 2.58 76.21
C GLY A 33 -12.19 3.72 77.09
N PRO A 34 -11.71 3.41 78.31
CA PRO A 34 -11.10 4.39 79.20
C PRO A 34 -9.79 4.95 78.61
N SER A 35 -9.52 6.24 78.80
CA SER A 35 -8.26 6.92 78.40
C SER A 35 -7.00 6.40 79.13
N THR A 36 -7.11 5.27 79.83
CA THR A 36 -6.08 4.69 80.69
C THR A 36 -4.93 4.05 79.92
N CYS A 37 -5.09 3.71 78.63
CA CYS A 37 -4.01 3.13 77.84
C CYS A 37 -2.83 4.08 77.63
N THR A 38 -3.11 5.39 77.57
CA THR A 38 -2.09 6.44 77.55
C THR A 38 -1.35 6.55 78.89
N ALA A 39 -2.02 6.26 80.01
CA ALA A 39 -1.44 6.34 81.36
C ALA A 39 -0.61 5.11 81.74
N THR A 40 -0.95 3.92 81.22
CA THR A 40 -0.25 2.66 81.51
C THR A 40 0.86 2.33 80.52
N GLN A 41 1.02 3.13 79.45
CA GLN A 41 1.97 2.87 78.35
C GLN A 41 1.84 1.44 77.78
N SER A 42 0.60 0.92 77.71
CA SER A 42 0.35 -0.43 77.20
C SER A 42 0.44 -0.43 75.67
N PRO A 43 1.39 -1.16 75.07
CA PRO A 43 1.59 -1.14 73.62
C PRO A 43 0.50 -1.92 72.89
N VAL A 44 0.25 -1.49 71.66
CA VAL A 44 -0.50 -2.24 70.66
C VAL A 44 0.52 -2.72 69.65
N THR A 45 0.49 -4.01 69.34
CA THR A 45 1.42 -4.61 68.37
C THR A 45 0.64 -5.10 67.17
N LEU A 46 1.03 -4.65 65.98
CA LEU A 46 0.53 -5.16 64.71
C LEU A 46 1.61 -5.99 64.03
N THR A 47 1.24 -7.19 63.61
CA THR A 47 2.09 -8.08 62.80
C THR A 47 1.44 -8.24 61.44
N SER A 48 2.10 -7.75 60.40
CA SER A 48 1.66 -7.88 59.01
C SER A 48 2.47 -8.98 58.32
N GLU A 49 1.77 -9.88 57.64
CA GLU A 49 2.35 -10.94 56.82
C GLU A 49 1.80 -10.78 55.39
N PHE A 50 2.69 -10.53 54.43
CA PHE A 50 2.35 -10.43 53.02
C PHE A 50 2.90 -11.64 52.27
N TYR A 51 2.02 -12.29 51.54
CA TYR A 51 2.28 -13.52 50.78
C TYR A 51 2.13 -13.23 49.29
N ILE A 52 3.02 -13.80 48.48
CA ILE A 52 2.85 -13.91 47.03
C ILE A 52 2.86 -15.40 46.71
N GLY A 53 1.74 -15.91 46.18
CA GLY A 53 1.50 -17.34 46.06
C GLY A 53 1.50 -17.99 47.45
N SER A 54 2.41 -18.95 47.68
CA SER A 54 2.59 -19.61 48.98
C SER A 54 3.76 -19.07 49.80
N ALA A 55 4.53 -18.11 49.28
CA ALA A 55 5.74 -17.60 49.92
C ALA A 55 5.45 -16.33 50.73
N ILE A 56 5.94 -16.27 51.97
CA ILE A 56 5.96 -15.02 52.76
C ILE A 56 7.08 -14.14 52.21
N VAL A 57 6.73 -12.98 51.67
CA VAL A 57 7.68 -12.02 51.08
C VAL A 57 7.92 -10.81 52.00
N HIS A 58 6.99 -10.52 52.92
CA HIS A 58 7.17 -9.52 53.96
C HIS A 58 6.55 -10.01 55.25
N GLN A 59 7.30 -9.92 56.35
CA GLN A 59 6.78 -10.12 57.69
C GLN A 59 7.41 -9.06 58.59
N ALA A 60 6.57 -8.19 59.12
CA ALA A 60 7.01 -7.11 59.99
C ALA A 60 6.09 -6.96 61.19
N THR A 61 6.65 -6.49 62.30
CA THR A 61 5.91 -6.26 63.54
C THR A 61 6.21 -4.86 64.03
N VAL A 62 5.17 -4.06 64.22
CA VAL A 62 5.25 -2.67 64.71
C VAL A 62 4.50 -2.59 66.01
N SER A 63 5.13 -1.98 67.01
CA SER A 63 4.55 -1.82 68.34
C SER A 63 4.64 -0.38 68.77
N GLU A 64 3.50 0.27 68.94
CA GLU A 64 3.40 1.66 69.41
C GLU A 64 2.36 1.79 70.53
N VAL A 65 2.43 2.89 71.27
CA VAL A 65 1.56 3.17 72.43
C VAL A 65 0.60 4.28 72.04
N ILE A 66 -0.69 3.96 71.98
CA ILE A 66 -1.73 4.93 71.58
C ILE A 66 -1.87 6.05 72.62
N THR A 67 -1.38 7.23 72.27
CA THR A 67 -1.28 8.40 73.16
C THR A 67 -2.52 9.29 73.17
N ARG A 68 -3.46 9.11 72.23
CA ARG A 68 -4.64 9.98 72.08
C ARG A 68 -5.87 9.18 71.65
N ALA A 69 -7.05 9.60 72.14
CA ALA A 69 -8.33 9.02 71.74
C ALA A 69 -9.04 9.95 70.74
N GLY A 70 -9.59 9.39 69.66
CA GLY A 70 -10.30 10.13 68.61
C GLY A 70 -9.40 10.77 67.53
N GLU A 71 -9.98 11.64 66.71
CA GLU A 71 -9.42 12.06 65.40
C GLU A 71 -8.20 13.01 65.37
N PRO A 72 -7.77 13.70 66.43
CA PRO A 72 -6.40 14.24 66.46
C PRO A 72 -5.39 13.23 67.06
N GLY A 73 -5.79 11.96 67.21
CA GLY A 73 -5.08 10.89 67.90
C GLY A 73 -4.92 9.58 67.13
N ALA A 74 -5.16 9.58 65.83
CA ALA A 74 -4.77 8.50 64.93
C ALA A 74 -3.24 8.30 65.00
N GLU A 75 -2.80 7.09 65.33
CA GLU A 75 -1.38 6.73 65.27
C GLU A 75 -1.11 5.91 64.00
N ASN A 76 0.00 6.25 63.35
CA ASN A 76 0.41 5.63 62.10
C ASN A 76 1.39 4.50 62.40
N PHE A 77 0.92 3.27 62.21
CA PHE A 77 1.70 2.06 62.34
C PHE A 77 2.29 1.72 60.97
N SER A 78 3.45 2.28 60.66
CA SER A 78 4.18 1.98 59.43
C SER A 78 5.37 1.05 59.68
N THR A 79 5.51 0.04 58.83
CA THR A 79 6.67 -0.85 58.85
C THR A 79 7.81 -0.22 58.05
N THR A 80 9.05 -0.51 58.44
CA THR A 80 10.20 -0.15 57.59
C THR A 80 10.16 -0.98 56.32
N PRO A 81 10.40 -0.38 55.14
CA PRO A 81 10.50 -1.13 53.90
C PRO A 81 11.50 -2.27 54.02
N THR A 82 11.03 -3.48 53.72
CA THR A 82 11.85 -4.69 53.72
C THR A 82 12.14 -5.08 52.29
N ASP A 83 13.43 -5.21 51.98
CA ASP A 83 13.87 -5.79 50.72
C ASP A 83 13.48 -7.28 50.70
N ALA A 84 12.43 -7.59 49.94
CA ALA A 84 11.96 -8.95 49.74
C ALA A 84 12.88 -9.75 48.79
N GLY A 85 13.92 -9.10 48.24
CA GLY A 85 14.80 -9.68 47.24
C GLY A 85 14.08 -9.97 45.93
N PHE A 86 14.61 -10.94 45.18
CA PHE A 86 14.04 -11.36 43.90
C PHE A 86 12.82 -12.25 44.12
N VAL A 87 11.64 -11.69 43.89
CA VAL A 87 10.36 -12.40 43.98
C VAL A 87 9.93 -12.86 42.58
N SER A 88 9.55 -14.13 42.48
CA SER A 88 9.02 -14.74 41.26
C SER A 88 7.58 -15.18 41.52
N ALA A 89 6.64 -14.59 40.78
CA ALA A 89 5.23 -14.92 40.81
C ALA A 89 4.82 -15.56 39.47
N LYS A 90 3.97 -16.59 39.52
CA LYS A 90 3.48 -17.29 38.34
C LYS A 90 2.05 -16.88 38.01
N PRO A 91 1.63 -17.03 36.74
CA PRO A 91 0.21 -16.98 36.40
C PRO A 91 -0.61 -17.90 37.31
N GLY A 92 -1.69 -17.38 37.89
CA GLY A 92 -2.55 -18.07 38.84
C GLY A 92 -2.19 -17.90 40.32
N ASP A 93 -1.01 -17.37 40.66
CA ASP A 93 -0.69 -17.00 42.04
C ASP A 93 -1.58 -15.83 42.52
N THR A 94 -1.67 -15.61 43.82
CA THR A 94 -2.42 -14.48 44.41
C THR A 94 -1.56 -13.76 45.43
N MET A 95 -1.78 -12.46 45.59
CA MET A 95 -1.20 -11.70 46.69
C MET A 95 -2.15 -11.70 47.88
N ARG A 96 -1.65 -12.04 49.07
CA ARG A 96 -2.46 -12.15 50.30
C ARG A 96 -1.82 -11.37 51.43
N LEU A 97 -2.61 -10.51 52.08
CA LEU A 97 -2.20 -9.77 53.28
C LEU A 97 -2.97 -10.30 54.48
N ARG A 98 -2.23 -10.75 55.49
CA ARG A 98 -2.77 -11.15 56.78
C ARG A 98 -2.29 -10.18 57.86
N LEU A 99 -3.23 -9.64 58.62
CA LEU A 99 -2.94 -8.71 59.71
C LEU A 99 -3.36 -9.30 61.06
N LEU A 100 -2.39 -9.39 61.97
CA LEU A 100 -2.53 -9.89 63.32
C LEU A 100 -2.34 -8.73 64.31
N ILE A 101 -3.17 -8.68 65.35
CA ILE A 101 -3.06 -7.68 66.43
C ILE A 101 -2.87 -8.35 67.77
N ASN A 102 -1.95 -7.81 68.56
CA ASN A 102 -1.85 -8.06 69.99
C ASN A 102 -2.12 -6.76 70.75
N ASN A 103 -3.27 -6.71 71.42
CA ASN A 103 -3.71 -5.53 72.17
C ASN A 103 -3.52 -5.76 73.68
N GLU A 104 -2.54 -5.09 74.28
CA GLU A 104 -2.33 -5.09 75.74
C GLU A 104 -3.11 -3.97 76.46
N CYS A 105 -3.81 -3.13 75.70
CA CYS A 105 -4.64 -2.04 76.19
C CYS A 105 -6.10 -2.52 76.39
N ALA A 106 -6.69 -2.20 77.55
CA ALA A 106 -8.08 -2.54 77.88
C ALA A 106 -9.12 -1.61 77.20
N ALA A 107 -8.88 -1.21 75.96
CA ALA A 107 -9.79 -0.43 75.12
C ALA A 107 -10.05 -1.15 73.79
N THR A 108 -11.19 -0.84 73.17
CA THR A 108 -11.52 -1.32 71.82
C THR A 108 -10.73 -0.51 70.80
N ILE A 109 -10.03 -1.22 69.92
CA ILE A 109 -9.17 -0.65 68.89
C ILE A 109 -9.78 -0.94 67.53
N SER A 110 -9.83 0.07 66.68
CA SER A 110 -10.14 -0.04 65.26
C SER A 110 -8.86 0.14 64.45
N VAL A 111 -8.66 -0.71 63.46
CA VAL A 111 -7.61 -0.56 62.45
C VAL A 111 -8.29 -0.20 61.14
N GLU A 112 -7.87 0.89 60.53
CA GLU A 112 -8.42 1.35 59.26
C GLU A 112 -7.60 0.77 58.10
N TRP A 113 -8.30 0.27 57.09
CA TRP A 113 -7.76 -0.25 55.83
C TRP A 113 -8.45 0.47 54.67
N GLY A 114 -7.66 0.96 53.71
CA GLY A 114 -8.13 1.89 52.70
C GLY A 114 -8.45 3.28 53.26
N GLY A 115 -8.82 4.20 52.38
CA GLY A 115 -9.17 5.59 52.73
C GLY A 115 -8.11 6.62 52.35
N ALA A 116 -8.42 7.90 52.60
CA ALA A 116 -7.57 9.04 52.27
C ALA A 116 -7.06 9.76 53.55
N GLU A 117 -5.88 10.37 53.45
CA GLU A 117 -5.29 11.20 54.50
C GLU A 117 -5.07 10.44 55.84
N SER A 118 -5.59 10.98 56.95
CA SER A 118 -5.36 10.51 58.33
C SER A 118 -6.07 9.22 58.71
N ARG A 119 -6.89 8.64 57.82
CA ARG A 119 -7.53 7.33 57.95
C ARG A 119 -7.20 6.50 56.72
N SER A 120 -5.98 6.02 56.67
CA SER A 120 -5.48 5.24 55.55
C SER A 120 -4.71 4.02 56.06
N GLY A 121 -4.78 2.94 55.29
CA GLY A 121 -4.01 1.73 55.53
C GLY A 121 -3.85 0.95 54.22
N GLY A 122 -2.68 0.38 54.00
CA GLY A 122 -2.34 -0.25 52.73
C GLY A 122 -1.00 -0.98 52.75
N VAL A 123 -0.72 -1.69 51.66
CA VAL A 123 0.61 -2.20 51.33
C VAL A 123 1.21 -1.27 50.29
N ILE A 124 2.48 -0.90 50.47
CA ILE A 124 3.27 -0.21 49.47
C ILE A 124 4.25 -1.24 48.92
N ILE A 125 4.14 -1.51 47.62
CA ILE A 125 5.05 -2.39 46.88
C ILE A 125 5.83 -1.50 45.92
N GLU A 126 7.13 -1.37 46.15
CA GLU A 126 8.02 -0.62 45.28
C GLU A 126 8.89 -1.60 44.49
N GLY A 127 8.81 -1.52 43.16
CA GLY A 127 9.56 -2.38 42.25
C GLY A 127 9.00 -2.34 40.83
N MET A 128 9.62 -3.10 39.92
CA MET A 128 9.15 -3.23 38.54
C MET A 128 8.11 -4.34 38.47
N LEU A 129 6.84 -4.01 38.71
CA LEU A 129 5.73 -4.98 38.71
C LEU A 129 5.13 -5.22 37.32
N TYR A 130 5.30 -4.28 36.39
CA TYR A 130 4.74 -4.36 35.04
C TYR A 130 5.65 -3.70 34.00
N GLU A 131 5.60 -4.22 32.77
CA GLU A 131 6.37 -3.76 31.61
C GLU A 131 5.50 -3.74 30.35
N PRO A 132 4.51 -2.81 30.25
CA PRO A 132 3.61 -2.74 29.11
C PRO A 132 4.38 -2.63 27.80
N GLN A 133 3.97 -3.44 26.81
CA GLN A 133 4.62 -3.48 25.51
C GLN A 133 3.75 -2.78 24.47
N PHE A 134 4.39 -1.94 23.66
CA PHE A 134 3.76 -1.26 22.54
C PHE A 134 4.58 -1.52 21.28
N GLN A 135 3.89 -1.76 20.17
CA GLN A 135 4.49 -1.83 18.85
C GLN A 135 3.75 -0.86 17.93
N VAL A 136 4.50 -0.07 17.17
CA VAL A 136 3.96 0.82 16.15
C VAL A 136 4.42 0.31 14.80
N ARG A 137 3.48 0.03 13.92
CA ARG A 137 3.70 -0.28 12.51
C ARG A 137 3.13 0.85 11.69
N VAL A 138 3.74 1.14 10.55
CA VAL A 138 3.24 2.11 9.58
C VAL A 138 3.12 1.36 8.27
N ASP A 139 1.95 1.42 7.64
CA ASP A 139 1.72 0.77 6.36
C ASP A 139 2.30 1.57 5.19
N ASP A 140 2.26 1.00 3.98
CA ASP A 140 2.83 1.63 2.77
C ASP A 140 2.11 2.95 2.39
N LEU A 141 0.92 3.21 2.94
CA LEU A 141 0.21 4.49 2.80
C LEU A 141 0.49 5.47 3.94
N GLY A 142 1.41 5.17 4.85
CA GLY A 142 1.72 6.03 5.98
C GLY A 142 0.67 6.02 7.09
N ILE A 143 -0.24 5.05 7.14
CA ILE A 143 -1.24 4.90 8.20
C ILE A 143 -0.63 4.09 9.35
N ALA A 144 -0.74 4.62 10.57
CA ALA A 144 -0.20 3.96 11.75
C ALA A 144 -1.13 2.85 12.28
N GLN A 145 -0.52 1.75 12.69
CA GLN A 145 -1.15 0.72 13.50
C GLN A 145 -0.42 0.59 14.83
N ILE A 146 -1.17 0.63 15.93
CA ILE A 146 -0.63 0.58 17.29
C ILE A 146 -1.13 -0.69 17.96
N GLU A 147 -0.21 -1.54 18.36
CA GLU A 147 -0.48 -2.78 19.11
C GLU A 147 -0.01 -2.62 20.55
N PHE A 148 -0.89 -2.95 21.50
CA PHE A 148 -0.62 -2.88 22.93
C PHE A 148 -0.84 -4.24 23.60
N THR A 149 0.17 -4.69 24.34
CA THR A 149 0.12 -5.90 25.17
C THR A 149 0.29 -5.52 26.64
N PRO A 150 -0.71 -5.74 27.50
CA PRO A 150 -0.67 -5.39 28.92
C PRO A 150 0.13 -6.45 29.71
N ILE A 151 1.45 -6.32 29.73
CA ILE A 151 2.30 -7.15 30.60
C ILE A 151 2.21 -6.62 32.04
N MET A 152 1.05 -6.84 32.65
CA MET A 152 0.64 -6.38 33.98
C MET A 152 0.06 -7.55 34.80
N PRO A 153 0.21 -7.54 36.14
CA PRO A 153 -0.23 -8.62 37.01
C PRO A 153 -1.67 -9.10 36.76
N TRP A 154 -2.61 -8.19 36.50
CA TRP A 154 -4.01 -8.51 36.18
C TRP A 154 -4.41 -8.10 34.75
N GLY A 155 -3.45 -7.98 33.84
CA GLY A 155 -3.71 -7.76 32.40
C GLY A 155 -4.51 -6.48 32.13
N TYR A 156 -5.56 -6.57 31.31
CA TYR A 156 -6.41 -5.42 30.97
C TYR A 156 -7.26 -4.92 32.15
N ASP A 157 -7.55 -5.75 33.14
CA ASP A 157 -8.34 -5.34 34.32
C ASP A 157 -7.61 -4.29 35.17
N ASP A 158 -6.28 -4.21 35.05
CA ASP A 158 -5.47 -3.18 35.69
C ASP A 158 -5.65 -1.79 35.05
N LEU A 159 -6.29 -1.68 33.89
CA LEU A 159 -6.42 -0.43 33.14
C LEU A 159 -7.80 0.19 33.30
N GLU A 160 -7.82 1.44 33.72
CA GLU A 160 -9.02 2.29 33.69
C GLU A 160 -9.15 3.01 32.35
N ASN A 161 -8.04 3.55 31.84
CA ASN A 161 -8.02 4.30 30.59
C ASN A 161 -6.64 4.18 29.91
N LEU A 162 -6.67 4.16 28.58
CA LEU A 162 -5.49 4.14 27.72
C LEU A 162 -5.67 5.20 26.64
N GLU A 163 -4.78 6.19 26.64
CA GLU A 163 -4.76 7.25 25.64
C GLU A 163 -3.40 7.26 24.96
N PHE A 164 -3.39 7.38 23.64
CA PHE A 164 -2.14 7.55 22.91
C PHE A 164 -2.31 8.54 21.76
N THR A 165 -1.22 9.23 21.44
CA THR A 165 -1.24 10.39 20.55
C THR A 165 0.04 10.45 19.75
N ILE A 166 -0.09 10.55 18.44
CA ILE A 166 1.04 10.68 17.50
C ILE A 166 1.35 12.16 17.29
N TRP A 167 2.63 12.50 17.43
CA TRP A 167 3.18 13.83 17.21
C TRP A 167 4.30 13.80 16.19
N GLY A 168 4.40 14.83 15.36
CA GLY A 168 5.52 15.04 14.46
C GLY A 168 5.16 15.87 13.22
N PRO A 169 6.09 16.02 12.27
CA PRO A 169 7.45 15.46 12.31
C PRO A 169 8.33 16.15 13.36
N VAL A 170 9.16 15.37 14.06
CA VAL A 170 10.08 15.82 15.10
C VAL A 170 11.46 16.08 14.48
N PRO A 171 12.06 17.26 14.69
CA PRO A 171 13.42 17.52 14.22
C PRO A 171 14.42 16.51 14.81
N GLU A 172 15.44 16.10 14.04
CA GLU A 172 16.46 15.13 14.49
C GLU A 172 17.15 15.53 15.81
N THR A 173 17.29 16.85 16.05
CA THR A 173 17.92 17.39 17.27
C THR A 173 17.07 17.20 18.52
N ASP A 174 15.76 17.07 18.35
CA ASP A 174 14.80 17.06 19.44
C ASP A 174 14.36 15.62 19.75
N LYS A 175 14.07 15.37 21.02
CA LYS A 175 13.57 14.06 21.46
C LYS A 175 12.06 13.91 21.27
N SER A 176 11.32 15.01 21.32
CA SER A 176 9.85 15.05 21.22
C SER A 176 9.38 16.49 21.08
N ILE A 177 8.25 16.69 20.41
CA ILE A 177 7.56 17.98 20.32
C ILE A 177 6.07 17.79 20.69
N PHE A 178 5.57 18.60 21.61
CA PHE A 178 4.18 18.52 22.10
C PHE A 178 3.49 19.88 21.94
N ASP A 179 3.52 20.40 20.73
CA ASP A 179 2.78 21.60 20.35
C ASP A 179 1.66 21.17 19.42
N THR A 180 0.45 21.70 19.66
CA THR A 180 -0.76 21.48 18.87
C THR A 180 -0.58 21.54 17.35
N MET A 181 0.41 22.29 16.85
CA MET A 181 0.74 22.33 15.41
C MET A 181 1.34 21.03 14.86
N PHE A 182 1.95 20.22 15.72
CA PHE A 182 2.59 18.93 15.40
C PHE A 182 1.74 17.75 15.88
N LEU A 183 0.51 17.99 16.34
CA LEU A 183 -0.44 16.94 16.64
C LEU A 183 -0.92 16.34 15.32
N VAL A 184 -0.67 15.05 15.11
CA VAL A 184 -1.13 14.36 13.90
C VAL A 184 -2.42 13.61 14.18
N GLU A 185 -2.41 12.69 15.14
CA GLU A 185 -3.56 11.86 15.44
C GLU A 185 -3.66 11.53 16.92
N GLN A 186 -4.90 11.49 17.44
CA GLN A 186 -5.20 11.09 18.81
C GLN A 186 -6.14 9.90 18.81
N PHE A 187 -5.78 8.91 19.61
CA PHE A 187 -6.53 7.67 19.79
C PHE A 187 -7.04 7.62 21.23
N GLY A 188 -8.32 7.29 21.41
CA GLY A 188 -8.92 7.22 22.74
C GLY A 188 -10.39 6.84 22.77
N SER A 189 -11.11 6.94 21.64
CA SER A 189 -12.52 6.52 21.53
C SER A 189 -12.76 5.42 20.51
N ASP A 190 -11.76 5.08 19.70
CA ASP A 190 -11.90 4.05 18.68
C ASP A 190 -11.78 2.67 19.32
N ALA A 191 -12.69 1.77 18.94
CA ALA A 191 -12.70 0.41 19.46
C ALA A 191 -11.46 -0.33 18.96
N PRO A 192 -10.63 -0.89 19.85
CA PRO A 192 -9.56 -1.79 19.43
C PRO A 192 -10.12 -3.09 18.87
N ILE A 193 -9.30 -3.76 18.07
CA ILE A 193 -9.51 -5.16 17.71
C ILE A 193 -8.57 -6.02 18.55
N ASN A 194 -9.14 -7.09 19.12
CA ASN A 194 -8.36 -8.05 19.90
C ASN A 194 -7.57 -8.97 18.95
N ARG A 195 -6.32 -9.22 19.30
CA ARG A 195 -5.36 -10.07 18.61
C ARG A 195 -4.59 -10.90 19.63
N THR A 196 -3.96 -11.98 19.19
CA THR A 196 -2.96 -12.69 20.00
C THR A 196 -1.53 -12.36 19.54
N ASP A 197 -0.68 -11.94 20.46
CA ASP A 197 0.73 -11.64 20.20
C ASP A 197 1.56 -12.91 19.92
N SER A 198 2.86 -12.77 19.62
CA SER A 198 3.78 -13.91 19.29
C SER A 198 3.93 -14.97 20.37
N ASN A 199 3.57 -14.63 21.61
CA ASN A 199 3.64 -15.52 22.75
C ASN A 199 2.26 -16.06 23.15
N GLY A 200 1.22 -15.78 22.34
CA GLY A 200 -0.16 -16.18 22.61
C GLY A 200 -0.87 -15.35 23.68
N ARG A 201 -0.35 -14.16 24.00
CA ARG A 201 -0.96 -13.21 24.94
C ARG A 201 -1.97 -12.35 24.22
N GLU A 202 -3.00 -11.90 24.94
CA GLU A 202 -3.99 -10.98 24.39
C GLU A 202 -3.37 -9.60 24.14
N ALA A 203 -3.59 -9.06 22.94
CA ALA A 203 -3.15 -7.75 22.51
C ALA A 203 -4.34 -7.00 21.90
N MET A 204 -4.31 -5.68 22.00
CA MET A 204 -5.30 -4.78 21.41
C MET A 204 -4.63 -3.96 20.34
N VAL A 205 -5.29 -3.83 19.20
CA VAL A 205 -4.76 -3.14 18.02
C VAL A 205 -5.69 -2.00 17.64
N TRP A 206 -5.11 -0.83 17.38
CA TRP A 206 -5.80 0.34 16.83
C TRP A 206 -5.20 0.72 15.49
N THR A 207 -6.06 1.00 14.52
CA THR A 207 -5.68 1.50 13.20
C THR A 207 -5.96 3.00 13.14
N GLY A 208 -4.98 3.77 12.66
CA GLY A 208 -5.11 5.19 12.36
C GLY A 208 -6.06 5.47 11.20
N LYS A 209 -6.50 6.71 11.11
CA LYS A 209 -7.38 7.21 10.05
C LYS A 209 -6.68 8.21 9.15
N LEU A 210 -5.53 8.73 9.58
CA LEU A 210 -4.79 9.77 8.88
C LEU A 210 -3.45 9.21 8.39
N GLN A 211 -3.11 9.60 7.16
CA GLN A 211 -1.75 9.42 6.63
C GLN A 211 -0.79 10.31 7.42
N LEU A 212 0.24 9.69 7.98
CA LEU A 212 1.27 10.38 8.74
C LEU A 212 2.19 11.18 7.80
N PRO A 213 2.68 12.35 8.23
CA PRO A 213 3.72 13.07 7.50
C PRO A 213 5.04 12.31 7.57
N GLU A 214 5.86 12.46 6.52
CA GLU A 214 7.21 11.90 6.45
C GLU A 214 8.12 12.42 7.57
N GLY A 215 9.01 11.54 8.04
CA GLY A 215 10.05 11.85 9.01
C GLY A 215 9.86 11.17 10.37
N ASP A 216 10.61 11.67 11.36
CA ASP A 216 10.58 11.12 12.72
C ASP A 216 9.29 11.48 13.45
N MET A 217 8.55 10.47 13.89
CA MET A 217 7.30 10.60 14.64
C MET A 217 7.48 10.11 16.07
N VAL A 218 6.65 10.62 16.98
CA VAL A 218 6.64 10.19 18.38
C VAL A 218 5.22 9.84 18.81
N LEU A 219 5.02 8.58 19.20
CA LEU A 219 3.84 8.13 19.91
C LEU A 219 4.01 8.42 21.41
N LYS A 220 3.14 9.29 21.94
CA LYS A 220 3.00 9.52 23.37
C LYS A 220 1.90 8.63 23.92
N VAL A 221 2.24 7.84 24.93
CA VAL A 221 1.31 6.93 25.61
C VAL A 221 1.02 7.45 27.00
N CYS A 222 -0.24 7.40 27.40
CA CYS A 222 -0.70 7.63 28.75
C CYS A 222 -1.57 6.47 29.24
N LEU A 223 -1.10 5.83 30.31
CA LEU A 223 -1.78 4.71 30.96
C LEU A 223 -2.34 5.19 32.30
N LYS A 224 -3.63 4.94 32.52
CA LYS A 224 -4.28 5.11 33.82
C LYS A 224 -4.74 3.75 34.32
N THR A 225 -4.16 3.32 35.44
CA THR A 225 -4.54 2.08 36.11
C THR A 225 -5.75 2.26 37.02
N ALA A 226 -6.55 1.20 37.19
CA ALA A 226 -7.79 1.18 37.96
C ALA A 226 -7.62 1.50 39.45
N ASP A 227 -6.49 1.07 40.05
CA ASP A 227 -6.29 1.06 41.50
C ASP A 227 -5.34 2.16 42.04
N SER A 228 -5.09 3.22 41.27
CA SER A 228 -4.15 4.29 41.64
C SER A 228 -4.84 5.64 41.90
N HIS A 229 -4.05 6.65 42.29
CA HIS A 229 -4.50 7.97 42.71
C HIS A 229 -5.50 8.61 41.73
N ILE A 230 -6.74 8.79 42.20
CA ILE A 230 -7.89 9.31 41.44
C ILE A 230 -7.60 10.67 40.79
N ASP A 231 -6.72 11.49 41.40
CA ASP A 231 -6.42 12.85 40.95
C ASP A 231 -5.40 12.92 39.79
N LEU A 232 -4.66 11.83 39.53
CA LEU A 232 -3.70 11.80 38.43
C LEU A 232 -4.39 11.41 37.13
N LYS A 233 -4.26 12.26 36.11
CA LYS A 233 -4.76 11.97 34.76
C LYS A 233 -4.00 10.82 34.08
N CYS A 234 -2.78 10.57 34.51
CA CYS A 234 -1.86 9.60 33.91
C CYS A 234 -1.00 8.98 35.01
N HIS A 235 -0.99 7.65 35.12
CA HIS A 235 -0.17 6.92 36.10
C HIS A 235 1.19 6.52 35.52
N ALA A 236 1.22 6.14 34.24
CA ALA A 236 2.46 5.86 33.52
C ALA A 236 2.47 6.55 32.14
N GLN A 237 3.63 7.09 31.75
CA GLN A 237 3.83 7.75 30.47
C GLN A 237 4.98 7.10 29.70
N GLY A 238 4.76 6.86 28.41
CA GLY A 238 5.75 6.32 27.49
C GLY A 238 5.90 7.22 26.26
N LEU A 239 7.10 7.22 25.67
CA LEU A 239 7.40 7.86 24.39
C LEU A 239 8.06 6.84 23.48
N ILE A 240 7.49 6.61 22.31
CA ILE A 240 8.02 5.69 21.30
C ILE A 240 8.29 6.50 20.05
N ARG A 241 9.54 6.55 19.63
CA ARG A 241 9.94 7.20 18.37
C ARG A 241 9.95 6.16 17.27
N PHE A 242 9.37 6.51 16.13
CA PHE A 242 9.35 5.68 14.94
C PHE A 242 9.52 6.59 13.72
N GLU A 243 10.13 6.06 12.67
CA GLU A 243 10.36 6.79 11.44
C GLU A 243 9.27 6.42 10.43
N VAL A 244 8.69 7.44 9.81
CA VAL A 244 7.85 7.29 8.62
C VAL A 244 8.76 7.58 7.44
N THR A 245 9.25 6.51 6.82
CA THR A 245 10.03 6.61 5.58
C THR A 245 9.10 6.91 4.42
N ASP A 246 9.52 7.79 3.52
CA ASP A 246 8.85 7.99 2.24
C ASP A 246 8.93 6.71 1.38
N GLU A 247 8.05 6.59 0.39
CA GLU A 247 8.17 5.62 -0.71
C GLU A 247 9.62 5.70 -1.20
N THR A 248 10.33 4.56 -1.27
CA THR A 248 11.77 4.60 -1.53
C THR A 248 12.09 5.40 -2.79
N GLU A 249 12.88 6.49 -2.64
CA GLU A 249 13.23 7.39 -3.74
C GLU A 249 13.67 6.58 -4.97
N PRO A 250 13.17 6.90 -6.17
CA PRO A 250 13.46 6.07 -7.31
C PRO A 250 14.95 6.09 -7.64
N LEU A 251 15.52 4.95 -8.08
CA LEU A 251 16.94 4.86 -8.43
C LEU A 251 17.31 5.90 -9.50
N ALA A 252 16.38 6.18 -10.42
CA ALA A 252 16.54 7.21 -11.42
C ALA A 252 15.19 7.73 -11.94
N SER A 253 15.04 9.06 -11.99
CA SER A 253 13.86 9.67 -12.59
C SER A 253 13.87 9.60 -14.13
N ALA A 254 12.81 9.04 -14.71
CA ALA A 254 12.66 8.84 -16.15
C ALA A 254 12.67 10.17 -16.89
N GLY A 255 11.87 11.14 -16.42
CA GLY A 255 11.78 12.47 -17.03
C GLY A 255 13.14 13.15 -17.21
N LEU A 256 14.03 13.07 -16.21
CA LEU A 256 15.36 13.68 -16.26
C LEU A 256 16.31 12.87 -17.14
N TRP A 257 16.46 11.57 -16.89
CA TRP A 257 17.46 10.74 -17.56
C TRP A 257 17.11 10.42 -19.00
N LEU A 258 15.84 10.16 -19.31
CA LEU A 258 15.39 9.94 -20.69
C LEU A 258 15.46 11.22 -21.51
N SER A 259 15.08 12.38 -20.95
CA SER A 259 15.20 13.65 -21.69
C SER A 259 16.66 13.96 -22.06
N LEU A 260 17.59 13.78 -21.12
CA LEU A 260 19.03 13.99 -21.36
C LEU A 260 19.61 12.99 -22.37
N SER A 261 19.24 11.70 -22.26
CA SER A 261 19.76 10.66 -23.14
C SER A 261 19.15 10.70 -24.55
N CYS A 262 17.85 11.02 -24.69
CA CYS A 262 17.20 11.24 -25.99
C CYS A 262 17.82 12.45 -26.71
N MET A 263 18.01 13.57 -26.01
CA MET A 263 18.69 14.73 -26.60
C MET A 263 20.17 14.42 -26.92
N GLY A 264 20.86 13.74 -26.01
CA GLY A 264 22.25 13.33 -26.17
C GLY A 264 22.47 12.43 -27.39
N THR A 265 21.60 11.45 -27.62
CA THR A 265 21.67 10.54 -28.78
C THR A 265 21.43 11.28 -30.10
N VAL A 266 20.50 12.25 -30.14
CA VAL A 266 20.32 13.11 -31.32
C VAL A 266 21.57 13.95 -31.59
N LEU A 267 22.19 14.53 -30.56
CA LEU A 267 23.45 15.28 -30.70
C LEU A 267 24.59 14.40 -31.19
N ILE A 268 24.74 13.20 -30.63
CA ILE A 268 25.74 12.20 -31.06
C ILE A 268 25.50 11.83 -32.53
N PHE A 269 24.24 11.61 -32.92
CA PHE A 269 23.87 11.32 -34.31
C PHE A 269 24.28 12.46 -35.25
N ILE A 270 24.02 13.72 -34.90
CA ILE A 270 24.41 14.90 -35.69
C ILE A 270 25.94 14.93 -35.84
N VAL A 271 26.69 14.83 -34.73
CA VAL A 271 28.16 14.87 -34.75
C VAL A 271 28.76 13.73 -35.56
N ASN A 272 28.22 12.51 -35.41
CA ASN A 272 28.70 11.34 -36.14
C ASN A 272 28.42 11.49 -37.65
N THR A 273 27.25 11.99 -38.02
CA THR A 273 26.88 12.24 -39.43
C THR A 273 27.84 13.22 -40.08
N PHE A 274 28.20 14.30 -39.38
CA PHE A 274 29.24 15.23 -39.83
C PHE A 274 30.62 14.56 -39.98
N ARG A 275 31.02 13.70 -39.04
CA ARG A 275 32.29 12.95 -39.14
C ARG A 275 32.33 12.00 -40.33
N THR A 276 31.20 11.43 -40.72
CA THR A 276 31.08 10.56 -41.91
C THR A 276 31.04 11.31 -43.24
N GLY A 277 31.14 12.65 -43.22
CA GLY A 277 31.23 13.47 -44.43
C GLY A 277 29.88 13.87 -45.04
N VAL A 278 28.77 13.59 -44.36
CA VAL A 278 27.43 14.00 -44.80
C VAL A 278 27.13 15.39 -44.22
N LEU A 279 27.03 16.41 -45.08
CA LEU A 279 26.61 17.75 -44.65
C LEU A 279 25.08 17.79 -44.48
N ILE A 280 24.63 17.97 -43.24
CA ILE A 280 23.23 18.26 -42.92
C ILE A 280 23.02 19.79 -43.03
N PRO A 281 22.05 20.29 -43.82
CA PRO A 281 21.74 21.72 -43.89
C PRO A 281 21.40 22.29 -42.51
N PRO A 282 21.83 23.51 -42.15
CA PRO A 282 21.56 24.10 -40.84
C PRO A 282 20.08 24.12 -40.42
N PRO A 283 19.10 24.39 -41.31
CA PRO A 283 17.69 24.29 -40.94
C PRO A 283 17.28 22.88 -40.49
N LEU A 284 17.88 21.84 -41.07
CA LEU A 284 17.59 20.44 -40.78
C LEU A 284 18.20 20.00 -39.45
N ILE A 285 19.36 20.58 -39.08
CA ILE A 285 19.93 20.45 -37.72
C ILE A 285 18.97 21.06 -36.70
N GLY A 286 18.45 22.26 -36.97
CA GLY A 286 17.45 22.90 -36.10
C GLY A 286 16.21 22.03 -35.91
N ALA A 287 15.70 21.45 -37.00
CA ALA A 287 14.58 20.51 -36.96
C ALA A 287 14.88 19.24 -36.13
N LEU A 288 16.10 18.68 -36.22
CA LEU A 288 16.51 17.54 -35.41
C LEU A 288 16.60 17.88 -33.91
N LEU A 289 17.09 19.07 -33.56
CA LEU A 289 17.11 19.52 -32.17
C LEU A 289 15.70 19.72 -31.61
N VAL A 290 14.79 20.30 -32.41
CA VAL A 290 13.38 20.42 -32.03
C VAL A 290 12.75 19.05 -31.84
N MET A 291 13.01 18.10 -32.75
CA MET A 291 12.56 16.72 -32.60
C MET A 291 13.06 16.10 -31.27
N GLY A 292 14.33 16.32 -30.91
CA GLY A 292 14.89 15.90 -29.62
C GLY A 292 14.15 16.49 -28.41
N LEU A 293 13.76 17.77 -28.46
CA LEU A 293 12.98 18.42 -27.38
C LEU A 293 11.56 17.86 -27.28
N LEU A 294 10.95 17.44 -28.39
CA LEU A 294 9.61 16.86 -28.41
C LEU A 294 9.54 15.43 -27.83
N PHE A 295 10.67 14.85 -27.43
CA PHE A 295 10.72 13.62 -26.65
C PHE A 295 10.58 13.82 -25.14
N ILE A 296 10.69 15.07 -24.64
CA ILE A 296 10.54 15.36 -23.20
C ILE A 296 9.16 14.93 -22.68
N PRO A 297 8.03 15.19 -23.39
CA PRO A 297 6.73 14.66 -22.97
C PRO A 297 6.73 13.13 -22.88
N LEU A 298 7.29 12.43 -23.89
CA LEU A 298 7.39 10.97 -23.85
C LEU A 298 8.21 10.48 -22.64
N ALA A 299 9.32 11.16 -22.32
CA ALA A 299 10.17 10.82 -21.19
C ALA A 299 9.47 10.99 -19.83
N ASN A 300 8.57 11.98 -19.71
CA ASN A 300 7.80 12.21 -18.48
C ASN A 300 6.63 11.24 -18.31
N ASP A 301 6.14 10.65 -19.40
CA ASP A 301 5.09 9.61 -19.37
C ASP A 301 5.65 8.21 -19.06
N MET A 302 6.97 8.05 -18.89
CA MET A 302 7.62 6.77 -18.56
C MET A 302 7.74 6.58 -17.05
N PRO A 303 7.67 5.33 -16.55
CA PRO A 303 7.85 5.04 -15.14
C PRO A 303 9.30 5.32 -14.70
N ASP A 304 9.45 5.83 -13.47
CA ASP A 304 10.75 5.99 -12.82
C ASP A 304 11.37 4.62 -12.51
N MET A 305 12.70 4.52 -12.58
CA MET A 305 13.40 3.23 -12.49
C MET A 305 13.80 2.95 -11.05
N GLY A 306 13.37 1.80 -10.51
CA GLY A 306 13.65 1.32 -9.15
C GLY A 306 13.07 2.22 -8.06
N GLY A 307 12.83 1.69 -6.86
CA GLY A 307 11.99 2.28 -5.80
C GLY A 307 10.82 1.34 -5.48
N ASP A 308 9.99 1.66 -4.49
CA ASP A 308 8.69 1.04 -4.30
C ASP A 308 7.90 1.41 -5.54
N VAL A 309 7.80 0.43 -6.44
CA VAL A 309 7.33 0.63 -7.80
C VAL A 309 5.97 1.33 -7.68
N ARG A 310 5.81 2.48 -8.35
CA ARG A 310 4.46 3.03 -8.59
C ARG A 310 3.76 2.07 -9.53
N ILE A 311 3.23 1.01 -8.95
CA ILE A 311 2.46 -0.02 -9.64
C ILE A 311 1.24 0.71 -10.19
N SER A 312 1.08 0.65 -11.51
CA SER A 312 0.04 1.42 -12.18
C SER A 312 -1.34 1.06 -11.61
N GLU A 313 -2.26 2.02 -11.55
CA GLU A 313 -3.62 1.77 -11.04
C GLU A 313 -4.36 0.68 -11.84
N ASP A 314 -3.91 0.41 -13.07
CA ASP A 314 -4.41 -0.65 -13.95
C ASP A 314 -3.49 -1.89 -14.01
N ALA A 315 -2.63 -2.06 -13.02
CA ALA A 315 -1.63 -3.11 -13.00
C ALA A 315 -2.25 -4.51 -13.09
N ARG A 316 -1.49 -5.42 -13.69
CA ARG A 316 -1.83 -6.82 -13.73
C ARG A 316 -1.59 -7.44 -12.35
N ILE A 317 -2.59 -8.14 -11.82
CA ILE A 317 -2.42 -8.85 -10.55
C ILE A 317 -1.54 -10.10 -10.78
N PRO A 318 -0.52 -10.33 -9.94
CA PRO A 318 0.29 -11.54 -10.05
C PRO A 318 -0.56 -12.79 -9.77
N ASP A 319 -0.20 -13.92 -10.35
CA ASP A 319 -0.86 -15.16 -9.96
C ASP A 319 -0.51 -15.48 -8.51
N PHE A 320 -1.49 -16.00 -7.78
CA PHE A 320 -1.33 -16.35 -6.39
C PHE A 320 -2.02 -17.66 -6.08
N ILE A 321 -1.41 -18.43 -5.18
CA ILE A 321 -2.03 -19.57 -4.53
C ILE A 321 -1.88 -19.30 -3.04
N LEU A 322 -2.89 -18.63 -2.48
CA LEU A 322 -2.87 -18.26 -1.08
C LEU A 322 -3.61 -19.29 -0.24
N HIS A 323 -3.12 -19.48 0.98
CA HIS A 323 -3.74 -20.37 1.94
C HIS A 323 -5.02 -19.74 2.47
N GLN A 324 -6.08 -20.53 2.59
CA GLN A 324 -7.33 -20.09 3.20
C GLN A 324 -7.38 -20.50 4.67
N TYR A 325 -8.17 -19.77 5.47
CA TYR A 325 -8.50 -20.23 6.82
C TYR A 325 -9.18 -21.62 6.77
N GLY A 326 -8.54 -22.63 7.38
CA GLY A 326 -8.94 -24.05 7.31
C GLY A 326 -7.97 -24.91 6.49
N ASN A 327 -8.49 -25.87 5.72
CA ASN A 327 -7.70 -26.69 4.80
C ASN A 327 -7.98 -26.28 3.35
N GLY A 328 -6.94 -25.86 2.63
CA GLY A 328 -6.97 -25.62 1.19
C GLY A 328 -6.18 -24.38 0.78
N SER A 329 -6.18 -24.13 -0.52
CA SER A 329 -5.61 -22.94 -1.14
C SER A 329 -6.55 -22.49 -2.24
N VAL A 330 -6.62 -21.19 -2.47
CA VAL A 330 -7.43 -20.59 -3.53
C VAL A 330 -6.51 -19.84 -4.46
N SER A 331 -6.70 -20.03 -5.76
CA SER A 331 -6.01 -19.24 -6.78
C SER A 331 -6.89 -18.14 -7.35
N LEU A 332 -6.27 -17.15 -7.99
CA LEU A 332 -7.01 -16.12 -8.72
C LEU A 332 -7.90 -16.75 -9.81
N ASP A 333 -7.39 -17.74 -10.55
CA ASP A 333 -8.15 -18.46 -11.57
C ASP A 333 -9.42 -19.12 -11.03
N ASP A 334 -9.38 -19.68 -9.81
CA ASP A 334 -10.53 -20.27 -9.17
C ASP A 334 -11.60 -19.21 -8.81
N LEU A 335 -11.17 -18.01 -8.38
CA LEU A 335 -12.05 -16.89 -8.06
C LEU A 335 -12.69 -16.27 -9.31
N MET A 336 -11.94 -16.21 -10.42
CA MET A 336 -12.37 -15.61 -11.68
C MET A 336 -13.34 -16.51 -12.46
N LYS A 337 -13.38 -17.82 -12.16
CA LYS A 337 -14.08 -18.81 -12.96
C LYS A 337 -15.60 -18.59 -12.98
N GLY A 338 -16.10 -18.14 -14.14
CA GLY A 338 -17.53 -17.88 -14.35
C GLY A 338 -18.04 -16.60 -13.69
N LYS A 339 -17.13 -15.74 -13.22
CA LYS A 339 -17.41 -14.43 -12.63
C LYS A 339 -17.06 -13.32 -13.61
N LYS A 340 -17.72 -12.17 -13.48
CA LYS A 340 -17.48 -10.98 -14.30
C LYS A 340 -16.40 -10.07 -13.72
N ALA A 341 -16.04 -10.26 -12.46
CA ALA A 341 -14.95 -9.56 -11.77
C ALA A 341 -14.73 -10.19 -10.39
N VAL A 342 -13.58 -9.88 -9.79
CA VAL A 342 -13.25 -10.24 -8.41
C VAL A 342 -13.03 -8.97 -7.60
N ALA A 343 -13.66 -8.85 -6.44
CA ALA A 343 -13.40 -7.80 -5.47
C ALA A 343 -12.50 -8.36 -4.36
N ILE A 344 -11.31 -7.77 -4.21
CA ILE A 344 -10.29 -8.15 -3.23
C ILE A 344 -10.24 -7.08 -2.15
N GLY A 345 -10.53 -7.45 -0.91
CA GLY A 345 -10.23 -6.64 0.27
C GLY A 345 -8.85 -6.99 0.75
N ILE A 346 -7.89 -6.06 0.66
CA ILE A 346 -6.59 -6.17 1.31
C ILE A 346 -6.72 -5.58 2.70
N SER A 347 -6.20 -6.29 3.70
CA SER A 347 -6.18 -5.78 5.06
C SER A 347 -4.95 -6.19 5.84
N ILE A 348 -4.49 -5.32 6.73
CA ILE A 348 -3.51 -5.68 7.75
C ILE A 348 -4.17 -6.42 8.92
N PRO A 349 -3.43 -7.26 9.68
CA PRO A 349 -3.99 -8.00 10.81
C PRO A 349 -4.67 -7.08 11.81
N ALA A 350 -5.85 -7.48 12.29
CA ALA A 350 -6.61 -6.74 13.31
C ALA A 350 -6.93 -5.28 12.92
N SER A 351 -7.15 -4.99 11.64
CA SER A 351 -7.61 -3.66 11.19
C SER A 351 -9.12 -3.49 11.31
N ASN A 352 -9.56 -2.31 11.79
CA ASN A 352 -10.96 -1.90 11.77
C ASN A 352 -11.50 -1.78 10.34
N ASN A 353 -10.67 -1.37 9.38
CA ASN A 353 -11.06 -1.19 7.99
C ASN A 353 -11.51 -2.51 7.35
N ALA A 354 -10.93 -3.64 7.76
CA ALA A 354 -11.32 -4.96 7.27
C ALA A 354 -12.80 -5.28 7.57
N TYR A 355 -13.31 -4.85 8.73
CA TYR A 355 -14.72 -5.06 9.11
C TYR A 355 -15.66 -4.20 8.26
N ASP A 356 -15.26 -2.96 7.99
CA ASP A 356 -16.00 -2.07 7.10
C ASP A 356 -16.02 -2.61 5.67
N GLN A 357 -14.88 -3.10 5.16
CA GLN A 357 -14.81 -3.79 3.86
C GLN A 357 -15.76 -5.00 3.81
N ILE A 358 -15.76 -5.86 4.83
CA ILE A 358 -16.66 -7.02 4.91
C ILE A 358 -18.13 -6.61 4.87
N LYS A 359 -18.48 -5.50 5.53
CA LYS A 359 -19.85 -4.97 5.52
C LYS A 359 -20.25 -4.50 4.12
N GLU A 360 -19.42 -3.67 3.48
CA GLU A 360 -19.68 -3.16 2.12
C GLU A 360 -19.71 -4.31 1.08
N PHE A 361 -18.87 -5.33 1.24
CA PHE A 361 -18.89 -6.52 0.37
C PHE A 361 -20.18 -7.32 0.50
N ARG A 362 -20.71 -7.44 1.72
CA ARG A 362 -21.98 -8.13 1.96
C ARG A 362 -23.13 -7.40 1.28
N ASP A 363 -23.20 -6.08 1.47
CA ASP A 363 -24.22 -5.23 0.86
C ASP A 363 -24.11 -5.27 -0.68
N ALA A 364 -22.88 -5.25 -1.23
CA ALA A 364 -22.63 -5.41 -2.66
C ALA A 364 -23.03 -6.79 -3.18
N GLN A 365 -22.75 -7.87 -2.42
CA GLN A 365 -23.11 -9.24 -2.79
C GLN A 365 -24.62 -9.43 -2.88
N GLU A 366 -25.40 -8.82 -1.99
CA GLU A 366 -26.87 -8.85 -2.05
C GLU A 366 -27.43 -8.20 -3.33
N LEU A 367 -26.77 -7.16 -3.83
CA LEU A 367 -27.17 -6.44 -5.03
C LEU A 367 -26.72 -7.11 -6.33
N LEU A 368 -25.54 -7.72 -6.34
CA LEU A 368 -24.85 -8.21 -7.54
C LEU A 368 -24.93 -9.73 -7.71
N GLY A 369 -25.24 -10.46 -6.64
CA GLY A 369 -25.39 -11.90 -6.64
C GLY A 369 -24.11 -12.63 -7.07
N ASP A 370 -24.28 -13.70 -7.84
CA ASP A 370 -23.19 -14.59 -8.25
C ASP A 370 -22.35 -14.06 -9.42
N ASP A 371 -22.60 -12.84 -9.91
CA ASP A 371 -21.80 -12.27 -11.00
C ASP A 371 -20.38 -11.87 -10.55
N VAL A 372 -20.15 -11.75 -9.24
CA VAL A 372 -18.89 -11.27 -8.64
C VAL A 372 -18.38 -12.30 -7.65
N ALA A 373 -17.05 -12.40 -7.52
CA ALA A 373 -16.42 -13.13 -6.43
C ALA A 373 -15.78 -12.12 -5.48
N PHE A 374 -16.04 -12.28 -4.18
CA PHE A 374 -15.40 -11.50 -3.13
C PHE A 374 -14.29 -12.36 -2.52
N VAL A 375 -13.24 -11.73 -2.04
CA VAL A 375 -12.16 -12.37 -1.29
C VAL A 375 -11.52 -11.36 -0.35
N GLN A 376 -11.13 -11.81 0.84
CA GLN A 376 -10.33 -11.00 1.76
C GLN A 376 -8.92 -11.58 1.80
N VAL A 377 -7.89 -10.73 1.72
CA VAL A 377 -6.48 -11.12 1.84
C VAL A 377 -5.87 -10.37 2.99
N VAL A 378 -5.38 -11.10 3.99
CA VAL A 378 -4.66 -10.52 5.13
C VAL A 378 -3.17 -10.56 4.84
N THR A 379 -2.52 -9.41 4.90
CA THR A 379 -1.11 -9.20 4.53
C THR A 379 -0.43 -8.27 5.53
N GLY A 380 0.90 -8.26 5.57
CA GLY A 380 1.67 -7.46 6.51
C GLY A 380 2.74 -8.24 7.25
N ASP A 381 3.46 -7.53 8.10
CA ASP A 381 4.45 -8.15 8.97
C ASP A 381 3.76 -8.94 10.09
N ASP A 382 4.29 -10.12 10.38
CA ASP A 382 3.82 -11.01 11.46
C ASP A 382 2.34 -11.45 11.30
N VAL A 383 1.83 -11.61 10.08
CA VAL A 383 0.48 -12.15 9.85
C VAL A 383 0.41 -13.63 10.22
N ARG A 384 -0.69 -14.05 10.86
CA ARG A 384 -0.89 -15.43 11.32
C ARG A 384 -2.28 -15.94 11.02
N MET A 385 -2.42 -17.27 11.06
CA MET A 385 -3.72 -17.92 10.86
C MET A 385 -4.75 -17.58 11.94
N ASP A 386 -4.30 -17.27 13.15
CA ASP A 386 -5.19 -16.86 14.24
C ASP A 386 -5.83 -15.49 13.97
N ASP A 387 -5.18 -14.64 13.16
CA ASP A 387 -5.71 -13.33 12.77
C ASP A 387 -6.89 -13.44 11.79
N LEU A 388 -7.04 -14.59 11.12
CA LEU A 388 -8.14 -14.84 10.20
C LEU A 388 -9.43 -15.25 10.94
N ILE A 389 -9.34 -15.76 12.17
CA ILE A 389 -10.49 -16.30 12.92
C ILE A 389 -11.60 -15.24 13.08
N PRO A 390 -11.31 -14.02 13.57
CA PRO A 390 -12.35 -13.02 13.79
C PRO A 390 -13.02 -12.61 12.47
N LEU A 391 -12.25 -12.47 11.39
CA LEU A 391 -12.78 -12.13 10.08
C LEU A 391 -13.64 -13.28 9.51
N PHE A 392 -13.22 -14.52 9.72
CA PHE A 392 -13.96 -15.70 9.27
C PHE A 392 -15.33 -15.80 9.94
N GLU A 393 -15.41 -15.51 11.24
CA GLU A 393 -16.68 -15.44 11.97
C GLU A 393 -17.60 -14.35 11.42
N GLN A 394 -17.06 -13.20 11.02
CA GLN A 394 -17.84 -12.11 10.42
C GLN A 394 -18.35 -12.46 9.02
N VAL A 395 -17.50 -13.02 8.17
CA VAL A 395 -17.86 -13.41 6.79
C VAL A 395 -18.83 -14.61 6.78
N ASN A 396 -18.74 -15.48 7.80
CA ASN A 396 -19.58 -16.65 7.99
C ASN A 396 -19.66 -17.57 6.75
N GLY A 397 -18.52 -17.72 6.07
CA GLY A 397 -18.38 -18.59 4.89
C GLY A 397 -18.94 -18.04 3.57
N SER A 398 -19.33 -16.77 3.50
CA SER A 398 -19.84 -16.14 2.27
C SER A 398 -18.78 -16.04 1.16
N TRP A 399 -17.52 -15.86 1.53
CA TRP A 399 -16.35 -15.84 0.64
C TRP A 399 -15.07 -16.30 1.37
N PRO A 400 -14.01 -16.68 0.63
CA PRO A 400 -12.75 -17.10 1.25
C PRO A 400 -11.98 -15.93 1.87
N ILE A 401 -11.26 -16.23 2.96
CA ILE A 401 -10.31 -15.34 3.60
C ILE A 401 -8.93 -16.00 3.49
N LEU A 402 -8.01 -15.28 2.87
CA LEU A 402 -6.69 -15.73 2.48
C LEU A 402 -5.62 -15.02 3.30
N ILE A 403 -4.48 -15.67 3.45
CA ILE A 403 -3.28 -15.11 4.09
C ILE A 403 -2.16 -15.01 3.06
N ASP A 404 -1.53 -13.84 2.98
CA ASP A 404 -0.27 -13.67 2.25
C ASP A 404 0.89 -14.24 3.06
N ASP A 405 1.99 -14.56 2.39
CA ASP A 405 3.24 -14.94 3.06
C ASP A 405 3.70 -13.78 3.96
N SER A 406 4.42 -14.14 5.03
CA SER A 406 5.05 -13.25 6.00
C SER A 406 5.94 -12.15 5.39
N SER A 407 6.37 -12.29 4.14
CA SER A 407 7.12 -11.28 3.39
C SER A 407 6.24 -10.30 2.58
N SER A 408 4.91 -10.47 2.63
CA SER A 408 3.90 -9.67 1.91
C SER A 408 4.16 -9.58 0.40
N ARG A 409 4.55 -10.70 -0.25
CA ARG A 409 4.98 -10.69 -1.65
C ARG A 409 3.85 -10.37 -2.61
N PHE A 410 2.62 -10.79 -2.29
CA PHE A 410 1.46 -10.51 -3.12
C PHE A 410 1.05 -9.05 -2.99
N ALA A 411 0.92 -8.54 -1.76
CA ALA A 411 0.46 -7.17 -1.52
C ALA A 411 1.42 -6.09 -2.05
N LYS A 412 2.74 -6.32 -1.95
CA LYS A 412 3.77 -5.43 -2.53
C LYS A 412 3.71 -5.29 -4.05
N GLN A 413 2.99 -6.19 -4.74
CA GLN A 413 2.80 -6.15 -6.18
C GLN A 413 1.45 -5.52 -6.58
N LEU A 414 0.72 -4.95 -5.64
CA LEU A 414 -0.54 -4.24 -5.87
C LEU A 414 -0.30 -2.73 -5.87
N PRO A 415 -1.14 -1.93 -6.56
CA PRO A 415 -1.04 -0.46 -6.58
C PRO A 415 -1.07 0.18 -5.18
N THR A 416 -1.57 -0.57 -4.22
CA THR A 416 -1.92 -0.18 -2.86
C THR A 416 -0.89 -0.62 -1.83
N GLY A 417 0.11 -1.41 -2.25
CA GLY A 417 1.09 -2.02 -1.36
C GLY A 417 0.46 -2.84 -0.23
N VAL A 418 1.17 -2.89 0.89
CA VAL A 418 0.80 -3.51 2.16
C VAL A 418 -0.06 -2.56 2.99
N SER A 419 -1.15 -2.05 2.43
CA SER A 419 -2.12 -1.21 3.14
C SER A 419 -3.55 -1.74 2.97
N ASP A 420 -4.43 -1.37 3.91
CA ASP A 420 -5.85 -1.66 3.80
C ASP A 420 -6.42 -1.04 2.51
N ALA A 421 -7.05 -1.86 1.66
CA ALA A 421 -7.57 -1.40 0.38
C ALA A 421 -8.70 -2.27 -0.14
N VAL A 422 -9.52 -1.72 -1.03
CA VAL A 422 -10.43 -2.48 -1.88
C VAL A 422 -9.97 -2.37 -3.33
N LEU A 423 -9.77 -3.52 -3.96
CA LEU A 423 -9.37 -3.66 -5.35
C LEU A 423 -10.45 -4.40 -6.12
N ILE A 424 -10.72 -3.98 -7.35
CA ILE A 424 -11.59 -4.69 -8.27
C ILE A 424 -10.79 -5.12 -9.48
N VAL A 425 -10.87 -6.42 -9.77
CA VAL A 425 -10.12 -7.09 -10.82
C VAL A 425 -11.07 -7.43 -11.95
N ASP A 426 -10.71 -7.02 -13.16
CA ASP A 426 -11.46 -7.36 -14.35
C ASP A 426 -11.21 -8.81 -14.82
N PRO A 427 -12.05 -9.36 -15.72
CA PRO A 427 -11.88 -10.69 -16.32
C PRO A 427 -10.53 -10.93 -17.01
N ALA A 428 -9.81 -9.88 -17.41
CA ALA A 428 -8.50 -9.99 -18.03
C ALA A 428 -7.35 -10.06 -17.01
N GLY A 429 -7.66 -9.94 -15.70
CA GLY A 429 -6.73 -10.04 -14.59
C GLY A 429 -5.99 -8.75 -14.28
N HIS A 430 -6.56 -7.60 -14.63
CA HIS A 430 -6.00 -6.28 -14.31
C HIS A 430 -6.87 -5.58 -13.27
N VAL A 431 -6.24 -4.74 -12.45
CA VAL A 431 -6.96 -3.84 -11.54
C VAL A 431 -7.76 -2.85 -12.40
N ALA A 432 -9.06 -2.77 -12.16
CA ALA A 432 -9.96 -1.81 -12.79
C ALA A 432 -10.31 -0.66 -11.84
N PHE A 433 -10.15 -0.87 -10.55
CA PHE A 433 -10.40 0.14 -9.51
C PHE A 433 -9.62 -0.24 -8.24
N SER A 434 -9.03 0.76 -7.61
CA SER A 434 -8.37 0.67 -6.31
C SER A 434 -8.83 1.83 -5.45
N GLN A 435 -9.15 1.56 -4.18
CA GLN A 435 -9.53 2.60 -3.23
C GLN A 435 -9.07 2.23 -1.82
N HIS A 436 -8.65 3.25 -1.09
CA HIS A 436 -8.16 3.13 0.28
C HIS A 436 -8.96 3.99 1.26
N PRO A 437 -9.06 3.59 2.54
CA PRO A 437 -8.78 2.23 3.06
C PRO A 437 -9.91 1.23 2.76
N THR A 438 -11.08 1.74 2.39
CA THR A 438 -12.30 0.99 2.10
C THR A 438 -13.03 1.63 0.92
N ALA A 439 -13.97 0.91 0.30
CA ALA A 439 -14.82 1.43 -0.77
C ALA A 439 -16.29 1.21 -0.43
N SER A 440 -17.14 2.18 -0.74
CA SER A 440 -18.58 2.05 -0.54
C SER A 440 -19.21 1.07 -1.52
N THR A 441 -20.35 0.50 -1.14
CA THR A 441 -21.13 -0.42 -1.99
C THR A 441 -21.46 0.19 -3.36
N GLU A 442 -21.74 1.49 -3.43
CA GLU A 442 -22.02 2.19 -4.70
C GLU A 442 -20.77 2.32 -5.58
N GLU A 443 -19.62 2.63 -4.99
CA GLU A 443 -18.33 2.67 -5.70
C GLU A 443 -17.96 1.28 -6.22
N ILE A 444 -18.09 0.25 -5.38
CA ILE A 444 -17.84 -1.14 -5.77
C ILE A 444 -18.72 -1.52 -6.96
N LYS A 445 -20.01 -1.23 -6.89
CA LYS A 445 -20.95 -1.50 -7.99
C LYS A 445 -20.57 -0.76 -9.27
N ASN A 446 -20.30 0.54 -9.19
CA ASN A 446 -19.95 1.36 -10.35
C ASN A 446 -18.64 0.88 -10.99
N ALA A 447 -17.66 0.51 -10.18
CA ALA A 447 -16.39 -0.03 -10.63
C ALA A 447 -16.56 -1.40 -11.28
N LEU A 448 -17.47 -2.26 -10.78
CA LEU A 448 -17.78 -3.56 -11.39
C LEU A 448 -18.50 -3.42 -12.73
N ASP A 449 -19.47 -2.51 -12.84
CA ASP A 449 -20.12 -2.19 -14.12
C ASP A 449 -19.08 -1.68 -15.13
N THR A 450 -18.13 -0.85 -14.67
CA THR A 450 -17.02 -0.33 -15.50
C THR A 450 -16.05 -1.44 -15.91
N ALA A 451 -15.64 -2.32 -15.00
CA ALA A 451 -14.77 -3.46 -15.29
C ALA A 451 -15.37 -4.39 -16.35
N SER A 452 -16.68 -4.64 -16.28
CA SER A 452 -17.38 -5.48 -17.25
C SER A 452 -17.51 -4.85 -18.66
N SER A 453 -17.39 -3.52 -18.77
CA SER A 453 -17.62 -2.74 -19.99
C SER A 453 -16.37 -2.17 -20.64
N GLY A 454 -15.18 -2.47 -20.11
CA GLY A 454 -13.90 -2.08 -20.71
C GLY A 454 -12.87 -1.46 -19.75
N GLY A 455 -13.13 -1.45 -18.44
CA GLY A 455 -12.22 -0.88 -17.44
C GLY A 455 -12.13 0.65 -17.53
N GLN A 456 -11.04 1.23 -17.01
CA GLN A 456 -10.81 2.68 -17.01
C GLN A 456 -10.36 3.24 -18.38
N GLN A 457 -10.17 2.36 -19.38
CA GLN A 457 -9.45 2.69 -20.59
C GLN A 457 -10.33 3.41 -21.61
N SER A 458 -10.06 4.70 -21.82
CA SER A 458 -10.78 5.51 -22.80
C SER A 458 -10.12 5.49 -24.18
N ILE A 459 -10.93 5.37 -25.22
CA ILE A 459 -10.52 5.60 -26.62
C ILE A 459 -9.99 7.04 -26.81
N ALA A 460 -10.44 7.99 -26.00
CA ALA A 460 -9.97 9.38 -26.06
C ALA A 460 -8.50 9.52 -25.60
N SER A 461 -8.01 8.62 -24.74
CA SER A 461 -6.63 8.61 -24.26
C SER A 461 -5.63 8.49 -25.40
N SER A 462 -6.00 7.82 -26.50
CA SER A 462 -5.19 7.73 -27.71
C SER A 462 -4.96 9.09 -28.39
N PHE A 463 -5.88 10.06 -28.25
CA PHE A 463 -5.67 11.41 -28.78
C PHE A 463 -4.78 12.27 -27.89
N ALA A 464 -4.75 12.01 -26.57
CA ALA A 464 -3.86 12.71 -25.67
C ALA A 464 -2.39 12.50 -26.08
N LEU A 465 -2.05 11.28 -26.50
CA LEU A 465 -0.71 10.93 -27.02
C LEU A 465 -0.31 11.70 -28.28
N LEU A 466 -1.24 12.32 -29.02
CA LEU A 466 -0.89 13.17 -30.16
C LEU A 466 -0.17 14.45 -29.73
N LEU A 467 -0.52 15.00 -28.56
CA LEU A 467 0.02 16.26 -28.05
C LEU A 467 1.34 16.09 -27.28
N GLY A 468 1.70 14.85 -26.92
CA GLY A 468 3.00 14.51 -26.37
C GLY A 468 3.88 13.82 -27.41
N PRO A 469 4.07 12.48 -27.35
CA PRO A 469 4.98 11.75 -28.22
C PRO A 469 4.61 11.79 -29.71
N GLY A 470 3.33 11.99 -30.04
CA GLY A 470 2.87 12.17 -31.42
C GLY A 470 3.46 13.39 -32.13
N LEU A 471 3.90 14.42 -31.39
CA LEU A 471 4.53 15.60 -31.98
C LEU A 471 5.88 15.28 -32.62
N ALA A 472 6.67 14.39 -32.02
CA ALA A 472 7.95 13.96 -32.62
C ALA A 472 7.72 13.24 -33.97
N LEU A 473 6.60 12.49 -34.08
CA LEU A 473 6.24 11.78 -35.31
C LEU A 473 5.86 12.72 -36.48
N LEU A 474 5.57 14.00 -36.23
CA LEU A 474 5.31 14.99 -37.28
C LEU A 474 6.48 15.11 -38.26
N PHE A 475 7.72 14.98 -37.78
CA PHE A 475 8.91 15.02 -38.63
C PHE A 475 9.02 13.82 -39.57
N LEU A 476 8.53 12.66 -39.14
CA LEU A 476 8.46 11.47 -39.98
C LEU A 476 7.29 11.54 -40.98
N ALA A 477 6.23 12.24 -40.61
CA ALA A 477 5.02 12.45 -41.39
C ALA A 477 5.15 13.51 -42.51
N LEU A 478 6.25 14.27 -42.56
CA LEU A 478 6.44 15.34 -43.54
C LEU A 478 6.27 14.84 -44.99
N PRO A 479 5.48 15.55 -45.82
CA PRO A 479 5.23 15.16 -47.21
C PRO A 479 6.50 15.26 -48.04
N ARG A 480 6.73 14.29 -48.93
CA ARG A 480 7.87 14.32 -49.87
C ARG A 480 7.46 14.98 -51.16
N ASP A 481 6.32 14.63 -51.71
CA ASP A 481 5.93 15.12 -53.02
C ASP A 481 4.75 16.09 -52.97
N GLU A 482 4.65 16.85 -54.06
CA GLU A 482 3.48 17.66 -54.31
C GLU A 482 2.30 16.74 -54.57
N TRP A 483 1.14 17.08 -54.01
CA TRP A 483 -0.05 16.31 -54.28
C TRP A 483 -0.44 16.50 -55.76
N VAL A 484 -0.47 15.39 -56.49
CA VAL A 484 -0.91 15.35 -57.89
C VAL A 484 -2.24 14.59 -57.94
N PRO A 485 -3.27 15.11 -58.64
CA PRO A 485 -4.53 14.39 -58.79
C PRO A 485 -4.30 13.06 -59.52
N PRO A 486 -5.02 11.99 -59.15
CA PRO A 486 -4.88 10.69 -59.80
C PRO A 486 -5.35 10.76 -61.26
N GLU A 487 -4.67 10.05 -62.14
CA GLU A 487 -5.00 10.00 -63.58
C GLU A 487 -6.38 9.37 -63.82
N GLU A 488 -6.73 8.36 -63.02
CA GLU A 488 -8.07 7.78 -62.97
C GLU A 488 -8.79 8.19 -61.68
N PRO A 489 -10.10 8.48 -61.73
CA PRO A 489 -10.85 8.92 -60.57
C PRO A 489 -10.89 7.81 -59.51
N LEU A 490 -10.20 8.05 -58.40
CA LEU A 490 -10.24 7.20 -57.20
C LEU A 490 -11.46 7.56 -56.34
N PRO A 491 -11.98 6.62 -55.54
CA PRO A 491 -13.01 6.94 -54.54
C PRO A 491 -12.59 8.12 -53.65
N PRO A 492 -13.50 9.04 -53.34
CA PRO A 492 -13.18 10.18 -52.47
C PRO A 492 -12.66 9.67 -51.13
N GLY A 493 -11.54 10.25 -50.67
CA GLY A 493 -10.90 9.85 -49.42
C GLY A 493 -10.03 8.60 -49.48
N ALA A 494 -9.79 7.99 -50.66
CA ALA A 494 -8.93 6.79 -50.78
C ALA A 494 -7.54 6.97 -50.15
N LEU A 495 -6.93 8.15 -50.29
CA LEU A 495 -5.64 8.47 -49.64
C LEU A 495 -5.74 8.49 -48.12
N TRP A 496 -6.77 9.15 -47.59
CA TRP A 496 -7.00 9.23 -46.15
C TRP A 496 -7.32 7.86 -45.56
N GLY A 497 -8.14 7.09 -46.27
CA GLY A 497 -8.45 5.70 -45.93
C GLY A 497 -7.22 4.81 -45.92
N SER A 498 -6.29 4.95 -46.88
CA SER A 498 -5.06 4.15 -46.87
C SER A 498 -4.12 4.52 -45.72
N ILE A 499 -4.03 5.82 -45.36
CA ILE A 499 -3.24 6.28 -44.20
C ILE A 499 -3.82 5.70 -42.91
N ALA A 500 -5.14 5.85 -42.73
CA ALA A 500 -5.83 5.34 -41.55
C ALA A 500 -5.74 3.81 -41.45
N LEU A 501 -5.90 3.10 -42.57
CA LEU A 501 -5.74 1.64 -42.61
C LEU A 501 -4.31 1.21 -42.23
N SER A 502 -3.30 1.92 -42.74
CA SER A 502 -1.89 1.63 -42.43
C SER A 502 -1.60 1.85 -40.95
N GLY A 503 -2.11 2.95 -40.36
CA GLY A 503 -2.00 3.22 -38.93
C GLY A 503 -2.70 2.17 -38.07
N GLY A 504 -3.95 1.83 -38.40
CA GLY A 504 -4.74 0.84 -37.67
C GLY A 504 -4.15 -0.58 -37.72
N ILE A 505 -3.62 -1.00 -38.88
CA ILE A 505 -2.97 -2.32 -39.01
C ILE A 505 -1.66 -2.35 -38.23
N SER A 506 -0.87 -1.27 -38.22
CA SER A 506 0.32 -1.20 -37.37
C SER A 506 -0.02 -1.30 -35.89
N PHE A 507 -1.10 -0.63 -35.46
CA PHE A 507 -1.60 -0.73 -34.08
C PHE A 507 -1.99 -2.16 -33.72
N LEU A 508 -2.77 -2.81 -34.58
CA LEU A 508 -3.16 -4.20 -34.39
C LEU A 508 -1.93 -5.12 -34.37
N PHE A 509 -0.95 -4.90 -35.24
CA PHE A 509 0.24 -5.74 -35.32
C PHE A 509 1.09 -5.72 -34.04
N VAL A 510 1.28 -4.54 -33.43
CA VAL A 510 2.02 -4.42 -32.16
C VAL A 510 1.24 -5.06 -31.02
N ASN A 511 -0.08 -4.87 -30.97
CA ASN A 511 -0.90 -5.30 -29.84
C ASN A 511 -1.56 -6.69 -30.01
N LEU A 512 -1.35 -7.36 -31.15
CA LEU A 512 -1.98 -8.66 -31.43
C LEU A 512 -1.53 -9.74 -30.45
N LEU A 513 -0.22 -9.80 -30.18
CA LEU A 513 0.35 -10.78 -29.26
C LEU A 513 -0.15 -10.58 -27.82
N PRO A 514 -0.02 -9.39 -27.19
CA PRO A 514 -0.52 -9.18 -25.84
C PRO A 514 -2.04 -9.37 -25.74
N LEU A 515 -2.83 -8.92 -26.72
CA LEU A 515 -4.27 -9.20 -26.75
C LEU A 515 -4.59 -10.70 -26.85
N SER A 516 -3.84 -11.44 -27.67
CA SER A 516 -4.07 -12.89 -27.80
C SER A 516 -3.80 -13.65 -26.50
N MET A 517 -2.81 -13.20 -25.72
CA MET A 517 -2.47 -13.80 -24.43
C MET A 517 -3.59 -13.70 -23.41
N VAL A 518 -4.45 -12.66 -23.49
CA VAL A 518 -5.60 -12.49 -22.60
C VAL A 518 -6.57 -13.68 -22.69
N PHE A 519 -6.73 -14.26 -23.87
CA PHE A 519 -7.65 -15.40 -24.11
C PHE A 519 -7.03 -16.77 -23.83
N ILE A 520 -5.72 -16.81 -23.60
CA ILE A 520 -5.03 -18.06 -23.28
C ILE A 520 -5.09 -18.23 -21.76
N PRO A 521 -5.62 -19.37 -21.26
CA PRO A 521 -5.63 -19.70 -19.84
C PRO A 521 -4.23 -20.21 -19.45
N VAL A 522 -3.28 -19.27 -19.40
CA VAL A 522 -1.92 -19.48 -18.95
C VAL A 522 -1.67 -18.57 -17.76
N ASP A 523 -0.81 -19.05 -16.88
CA ASP A 523 -0.28 -18.35 -15.72
C ASP A 523 0.07 -16.88 -16.06
N MET A 524 -0.32 -15.97 -15.16
CA MET A 524 -0.09 -14.53 -15.31
C MET A 524 1.41 -14.21 -15.35
N ASP A 525 2.24 -15.05 -14.75
CA ASP A 525 3.70 -14.95 -14.80
C ASP A 525 4.24 -15.15 -16.23
N LEU A 526 3.62 -16.06 -17.01
CA LEU A 526 3.99 -16.26 -18.41
C LEU A 526 3.78 -14.98 -19.23
N ARG A 527 2.74 -14.20 -18.90
CA ARG A 527 2.44 -12.95 -19.58
C ARG A 527 3.49 -11.88 -19.28
N ASN A 528 4.05 -11.85 -18.07
CA ASN A 528 5.20 -10.99 -17.74
C ASN A 528 6.43 -11.31 -18.59
N TYR A 529 6.72 -12.59 -18.87
CA TYR A 529 7.81 -12.96 -19.79
C TYR A 529 7.53 -12.57 -21.25
N VAL A 530 6.26 -12.57 -21.68
CA VAL A 530 5.87 -12.07 -23.00
C VAL A 530 6.13 -10.57 -23.10
N ASP A 531 5.84 -9.81 -22.05
CA ASP A 531 6.12 -8.37 -21.98
C ASP A 531 7.62 -8.09 -22.11
N ILE A 532 8.48 -8.87 -21.42
CA ILE A 532 9.95 -8.82 -21.63
C ILE A 532 10.30 -9.10 -23.10
N GLY A 533 9.71 -10.13 -23.71
CA GLY A 533 9.91 -10.46 -25.12
C GLY A 533 9.52 -9.33 -26.08
N LEU A 534 8.42 -8.62 -25.77
CA LEU A 534 7.97 -7.44 -26.51
C LEU A 534 8.95 -6.27 -26.39
N PHE A 535 9.48 -5.98 -25.20
CA PHE A 535 10.49 -4.93 -25.01
C PHE A 535 11.82 -5.27 -25.70
N ILE A 536 12.24 -6.53 -25.68
CA ILE A 536 13.40 -7.00 -26.46
C ILE A 536 13.13 -6.79 -27.95
N TRP A 537 11.95 -7.18 -28.45
CA TRP A 537 11.57 -6.97 -29.85
C TRP A 537 11.61 -5.49 -30.23
N PHE A 538 11.00 -4.60 -29.44
CA PHE A 538 11.03 -3.15 -29.67
C PHE A 538 12.46 -2.62 -29.71
N THR A 539 13.31 -3.04 -28.77
CA THR A 539 14.73 -2.67 -28.72
C THR A 539 15.46 -3.05 -30.01
N THR A 540 15.24 -4.27 -30.53
CA THR A 540 15.83 -4.66 -31.82
C THR A 540 15.31 -3.84 -33.00
N VAL A 541 14.05 -3.40 -32.95
CA VAL A 541 13.43 -2.59 -34.00
C VAL A 541 14.02 -1.18 -34.01
N VAL A 542 14.11 -0.51 -32.86
CA VAL A 542 14.65 0.86 -32.79
C VAL A 542 16.14 0.91 -33.12
N ILE A 543 16.93 -0.10 -32.75
CA ILE A 543 18.34 -0.21 -33.16
C ILE A 543 18.46 -0.36 -34.67
N ARG A 544 17.62 -1.21 -35.29
CA ARG A 544 17.59 -1.38 -36.76
C ARG A 544 17.15 -0.08 -37.46
N ALA A 545 16.17 0.62 -36.91
CA ALA A 545 15.74 1.92 -37.41
C ALA A 545 16.85 2.98 -37.29
N ALA A 546 17.57 3.01 -36.17
CA ALA A 546 18.69 3.92 -35.94
C ALA A 546 19.83 3.74 -36.96
N MET A 547 20.10 2.48 -37.35
CA MET A 547 21.13 2.16 -38.33
C MET A 547 20.71 2.40 -39.78
N SER A 548 19.49 1.99 -40.14
CA SER A 548 19.07 1.87 -41.54
C SER A 548 17.93 2.79 -41.98
N GLY A 549 17.34 3.56 -41.06
CA GLY A 549 16.21 4.45 -41.32
C GLY A 549 14.90 3.73 -41.66
N SER A 550 14.91 2.39 -41.72
CA SER A 550 13.76 1.59 -42.15
C SER A 550 13.68 0.28 -41.37
N VAL A 551 12.47 -0.14 -41.03
CA VAL A 551 12.21 -1.34 -40.23
C VAL A 551 11.77 -2.48 -41.16
N ILE A 552 12.14 -3.72 -40.84
CA ILE A 552 11.82 -4.88 -41.70
C ILE A 552 10.33 -5.19 -41.60
N GLU A 553 9.79 -5.10 -40.40
CA GLU A 553 8.40 -5.33 -40.03
C GLU A 553 7.48 -4.35 -40.77
N THR A 554 7.81 -3.07 -40.77
CA THR A 554 7.03 -2.04 -41.46
C THR A 554 7.08 -2.20 -42.98
N ARG A 555 8.24 -2.59 -43.53
CA ARG A 555 8.38 -2.95 -44.95
C ARG A 555 7.51 -4.14 -45.35
N LEU A 556 7.41 -5.14 -44.49
CA LEU A 556 6.60 -6.33 -44.74
C LEU A 556 5.11 -5.99 -44.74
N ILE A 557 4.64 -5.24 -43.73
CA ILE A 557 3.24 -4.78 -43.63
C ILE A 557 2.89 -3.86 -44.80
N ALA A 558 3.75 -2.91 -45.16
CA ALA A 558 3.52 -2.00 -46.27
C ALA A 558 3.43 -2.74 -47.62
N LYS A 559 4.32 -3.71 -47.86
CA LYS A 559 4.25 -4.58 -49.06
C LYS A 559 2.99 -5.44 -49.09
N LEU A 560 2.55 -5.93 -47.94
CA LEU A 560 1.32 -6.71 -47.84
C LEU A 560 0.10 -5.83 -48.19
N LEU A 561 0.00 -4.66 -47.57
CA LEU A 561 -1.05 -3.67 -47.84
C LEU A 561 -1.06 -3.23 -49.30
N TYR A 562 0.12 -2.93 -49.84
CA TYR A 562 0.27 -2.52 -51.23
C TYR A 562 -0.23 -3.57 -52.22
N LYS A 563 -0.16 -4.87 -51.90
CA LYS A 563 -0.73 -5.94 -52.76
C LYS A 563 -2.25 -5.95 -52.76
N PHE A 564 -2.91 -5.50 -51.70
CA PHE A 564 -4.37 -5.45 -51.59
C PHE A 564 -4.97 -4.18 -52.22
N TYR A 565 -4.16 -3.16 -52.48
CA TYR A 565 -4.65 -1.95 -53.14
C TYR A 565 -5.00 -2.18 -54.62
N PRO A 566 -6.07 -1.54 -55.14
CA PRO A 566 -6.39 -1.55 -56.56
C PRO A 566 -5.20 -1.07 -57.40
N GLU A 567 -5.07 -1.59 -58.63
CA GLU A 567 -3.96 -1.24 -59.52
C GLU A 567 -3.83 0.27 -59.76
N ASN A 568 -4.96 0.93 -59.98
CA ASN A 568 -5.05 2.39 -60.16
C ASN A 568 -4.49 3.16 -58.94
N PHE A 569 -4.71 2.66 -57.73
CA PHE A 569 -4.19 3.28 -56.51
C PHE A 569 -2.69 3.05 -56.35
N ARG A 570 -2.21 1.85 -56.70
CA ARG A 570 -0.79 1.49 -56.64
C ARG A 570 0.07 2.31 -57.60
N GLN A 571 -0.47 2.65 -58.77
CA GLN A 571 0.21 3.50 -59.74
C GLN A 571 0.26 4.97 -59.29
N TRP A 572 -0.75 5.42 -58.54
CA TRP A 572 -0.82 6.78 -58.03
C TRP A 572 0.01 7.01 -56.75
N ARG A 573 0.08 6.02 -55.86
CA ARG A 573 0.74 6.15 -54.56
C ARG A 573 1.97 5.25 -54.46
N ASP A 574 3.12 5.87 -54.18
CA ASP A 574 4.37 5.15 -53.98
C ASP A 574 4.38 4.28 -52.73
N ILE A 575 5.04 3.12 -52.84
CA ILE A 575 5.18 2.17 -51.73
C ILE A 575 5.97 2.76 -50.55
N GLU A 576 6.94 3.64 -50.82
CA GLU A 576 7.75 4.30 -49.79
C GLU A 576 6.89 5.22 -48.88
N ASP A 577 5.87 5.86 -49.44
CA ASP A 577 4.95 6.69 -48.66
C ASP A 577 3.98 5.84 -47.83
N GLY A 578 3.62 4.65 -48.31
CA GLY A 578 2.89 3.65 -47.53
C GLY A 578 3.73 3.07 -46.40
N GLU A 579 5.01 2.77 -46.65
CA GLU A 579 5.95 2.29 -45.62
C GLU A 579 6.09 3.27 -44.47
N ARG A 580 6.12 4.57 -44.76
CA ARG A 580 6.17 5.62 -43.73
C ARG A 580 4.89 5.71 -42.91
N ASP A 581 3.70 5.58 -43.51
CA ASP A 581 2.46 5.54 -42.74
C ASP A 581 2.45 4.38 -41.76
N VAL A 582 2.88 3.21 -42.23
CA VAL A 582 3.02 2.02 -41.40
C VAL A 582 4.03 2.25 -40.29
N LEU A 583 5.17 2.89 -40.57
CA LEU A 583 6.20 3.22 -39.57
C LEU A 583 5.70 4.21 -38.51
N ILE A 584 4.98 5.26 -38.92
CA ILE A 584 4.36 6.22 -37.98
C ILE A 584 3.36 5.49 -37.09
N GLY A 585 2.47 4.69 -37.69
CA GLY A 585 1.52 3.88 -36.94
C GLY A 585 2.19 2.87 -36.01
N PHE A 586 3.33 2.30 -36.41
CA PHE A 586 4.07 1.34 -35.61
C PHE A 586 4.66 2.00 -34.35
N TYR A 587 5.33 3.16 -34.49
CA TYR A 587 5.83 3.89 -33.32
C TYR A 587 4.71 4.39 -32.43
N PHE A 588 3.63 4.92 -33.02
CA PHE A 588 2.49 5.40 -32.25
C PHE A 588 1.80 4.27 -31.45
N ALA A 589 1.75 3.06 -32.02
CA ALA A 589 1.27 1.87 -31.33
C ALA A 589 2.15 1.50 -30.12
N TRP A 590 3.48 1.59 -30.24
CA TRP A 590 4.38 1.37 -29.11
C TRP A 590 4.25 2.45 -28.03
N PHE A 591 4.12 3.73 -28.41
CA PHE A 591 3.88 4.80 -27.44
C PHE A 591 2.59 4.58 -26.66
N THR A 592 1.56 4.04 -27.32
CA THR A 592 0.33 3.64 -26.66
C THR A 592 0.56 2.48 -25.72
N TYR A 593 1.33 1.46 -26.15
CA TYR A 593 1.64 0.32 -25.30
C TYR A 593 2.41 0.72 -24.03
N PHE A 594 3.29 1.71 -24.11
CA PHE A 594 4.01 2.21 -22.94
C PHE A 594 3.11 3.02 -22.00
N ALA A 595 2.25 3.88 -22.54
CA ALA A 595 1.38 4.73 -21.73
C ALA A 595 0.17 3.97 -21.15
N PHE A 596 -0.36 2.99 -21.90
CA PHE A 596 -1.58 2.26 -21.56
C PHE A 596 -1.42 0.77 -21.95
N PRO A 597 -0.57 0.00 -21.24
CA PRO A 597 -0.29 -1.40 -21.58
C PRO A 597 -1.53 -2.29 -21.50
N SER A 598 -2.47 -1.96 -20.60
CA SER A 598 -3.71 -2.71 -20.39
C SER A 598 -4.82 -2.35 -21.40
N MET A 599 -4.64 -1.34 -22.27
CA MET A 599 -5.71 -0.76 -23.10
C MET A 599 -6.56 -1.79 -23.86
N LEU A 600 -5.93 -2.71 -24.61
CA LEU A 600 -6.69 -3.76 -25.31
C LEU A 600 -7.05 -4.94 -24.42
N ALA A 601 -6.29 -5.19 -23.35
CA ALA A 601 -6.61 -6.24 -22.40
C ALA A 601 -7.93 -5.94 -21.68
N GLN A 602 -8.11 -4.72 -21.17
CA GLN A 602 -9.36 -4.27 -20.53
C GLN A 602 -10.41 -3.90 -21.58
N GLY A 603 -10.07 -3.03 -22.54
CA GLY A 603 -11.02 -2.46 -23.49
C GLY A 603 -11.56 -3.43 -24.56
N VAL A 604 -10.95 -4.61 -24.71
CA VAL A 604 -11.41 -5.66 -25.65
C VAL A 604 -11.43 -7.02 -24.97
N GLY A 605 -10.33 -7.42 -24.32
CA GLY A 605 -10.18 -8.73 -23.68
C GLY A 605 -11.21 -8.98 -22.58
N ALA A 606 -11.29 -8.07 -21.60
CA ALA A 606 -12.20 -8.17 -20.47
C ALA A 606 -13.68 -8.16 -20.91
N ILE A 607 -14.03 -7.34 -21.92
CA ILE A 607 -15.37 -7.31 -22.51
C ILE A 607 -15.75 -8.66 -23.14
N ILE A 608 -14.82 -9.33 -23.83
CA ILE A 608 -15.10 -10.65 -24.42
C ILE A 608 -15.23 -11.70 -23.32
N LEU A 609 -14.35 -11.67 -22.32
CA LEU A 609 -14.31 -12.62 -21.22
C LEU A 609 -15.51 -12.48 -20.26
N SER A 610 -16.10 -11.29 -20.12
CA SER A 610 -17.31 -11.07 -19.31
C SER A 610 -18.56 -11.78 -19.85
N GLY A 611 -18.52 -12.27 -21.10
CA GLY A 611 -19.54 -13.13 -21.69
C GLY A 611 -20.79 -12.39 -22.17
N GLY A 612 -21.84 -13.15 -22.52
CA GLY A 612 -23.10 -12.58 -23.02
C GLY A 612 -22.94 -11.76 -24.31
N MET A 613 -23.36 -10.49 -24.29
CA MET A 613 -23.21 -9.54 -25.41
C MET A 613 -21.75 -9.13 -25.66
N GLY A 614 -20.86 -9.39 -24.69
CA GLY A 614 -19.42 -9.11 -24.76
C GLY A 614 -18.71 -9.73 -25.96
N TRP A 615 -19.15 -10.92 -26.41
CA TRP A 615 -18.63 -11.60 -27.60
C TRP A 615 -18.84 -10.81 -28.90
N LEU A 616 -19.87 -9.95 -28.95
CA LEU A 616 -20.14 -9.08 -30.10
C LEU A 616 -19.52 -7.70 -29.89
N LEU A 617 -19.65 -7.15 -28.68
CA LEU A 617 -19.14 -5.81 -28.35
C LEU A 617 -17.61 -5.75 -28.38
N GLY A 618 -16.90 -6.77 -27.91
CA GLY A 618 -15.43 -6.78 -27.89
C GLY A 618 -14.79 -6.66 -29.27
N PRO A 619 -15.12 -7.50 -30.27
CA PRO A 619 -14.63 -7.33 -31.64
C PRO A 619 -15.04 -6.00 -32.26
N PHE A 620 -16.22 -5.49 -31.92
CA PHE A 620 -16.66 -4.16 -32.36
C PHE A 620 -15.80 -3.04 -31.75
N MET A 621 -15.48 -3.12 -30.46
CA MET A 621 -14.57 -2.21 -29.77
C MET A 621 -13.16 -2.29 -30.36
N LEU A 622 -12.66 -3.48 -30.67
CA LEU A 622 -11.38 -3.64 -31.36
C LEU A 622 -11.36 -2.90 -32.71
N LEU A 623 -12.43 -2.98 -33.50
CA LEU A 623 -12.55 -2.23 -34.75
C LEU A 623 -12.56 -0.72 -34.51
N ILE A 624 -13.22 -0.26 -33.44
CA ILE A 624 -13.18 1.14 -33.03
C ILE A 624 -11.75 1.55 -32.69
N TYR A 625 -11.03 0.83 -31.82
CA TYR A 625 -9.64 1.15 -31.49
C TYR A 625 -8.77 1.21 -32.75
N VAL A 626 -8.82 0.19 -33.61
CA VAL A 626 -8.07 0.16 -34.88
C VAL A 626 -8.37 1.37 -35.75
N LEU A 627 -9.64 1.76 -35.87
CA LEU A 627 -10.06 2.93 -36.64
C LEU A 627 -9.56 4.23 -36.01
N MET A 628 -9.65 4.37 -34.70
CA MET A 628 -9.26 5.59 -33.97
C MET A 628 -7.75 5.79 -34.01
N PHE A 629 -6.96 4.72 -33.85
CA PHE A 629 -5.51 4.76 -34.06
C PHE A 629 -5.15 5.10 -35.51
N GLY A 630 -5.89 4.56 -36.48
CA GLY A 630 -5.76 4.97 -37.87
C GLY A 630 -6.01 6.46 -38.10
N LEU A 631 -7.08 6.99 -37.50
CA LEU A 631 -7.40 8.42 -37.57
C LEU A 631 -6.34 9.29 -36.90
N SER A 632 -5.74 8.85 -35.79
CA SER A 632 -4.62 9.55 -35.15
C SER A 632 -3.42 9.70 -36.10
N VAL A 633 -3.05 8.64 -36.81
CA VAL A 633 -1.98 8.70 -37.83
C VAL A 633 -2.35 9.64 -38.99
N LEU A 634 -3.62 9.62 -39.41
CA LEU A 634 -4.14 10.56 -40.40
C LEU A 634 -4.03 12.02 -39.92
N VAL A 635 -4.34 12.30 -38.65
CA VAL A 635 -4.19 13.63 -38.06
C VAL A 635 -2.73 14.06 -38.06
N ILE A 636 -1.79 13.19 -37.68
CA ILE A 636 -0.34 13.49 -37.73
C ILE A 636 0.07 13.86 -39.17
N ARG A 637 -0.35 13.08 -40.17
CA ARG A 637 -0.09 13.38 -41.59
C ARG A 637 -0.71 14.69 -42.03
N PHE A 638 -1.94 14.98 -41.61
CA PHE A 638 -2.65 16.20 -41.95
C PHE A 638 -1.95 17.43 -41.36
N VAL A 639 -1.61 17.41 -40.08
CA VAL A 639 -0.91 18.50 -39.39
C VAL A 639 0.49 18.72 -39.99
N ALA A 640 1.23 17.64 -40.27
CA ALA A 640 2.55 17.74 -40.91
C ALA A 640 2.49 18.43 -42.29
N SER A 641 1.36 18.35 -42.99
CA SER A 641 1.16 18.99 -44.30
C SER A 641 0.87 20.50 -44.24
N TRP A 642 0.49 21.06 -43.09
CA TRP A 642 0.10 22.48 -42.97
C TRP A 642 1.20 23.47 -43.32
N GLY A 643 2.48 23.11 -43.14
CA GLY A 643 3.61 23.95 -43.52
C GLY A 643 3.84 24.07 -45.03
N GLY A 644 3.03 23.40 -45.86
CA GLY A 644 3.00 23.57 -47.31
C GLY A 644 4.35 23.35 -47.98
N PRO A 645 4.94 24.35 -48.68
CA PRO A 645 6.26 24.22 -49.31
C PRO A 645 7.40 23.93 -48.33
N ILE A 646 7.34 24.45 -47.10
CA ILE A 646 8.39 24.27 -46.08
C ILE A 646 8.39 22.81 -45.62
N SER A 647 7.21 22.27 -45.27
CA SER A 647 7.06 20.86 -44.91
C SER A 647 7.58 19.92 -46.00
N ARG A 648 7.31 20.26 -47.27
CA ARG A 648 7.81 19.48 -48.42
C ARG A 648 9.33 19.56 -48.58
N ALA A 649 9.93 20.72 -48.35
CA ALA A 649 11.38 20.87 -48.42
C ALA A 649 12.09 19.98 -47.37
N PHE A 650 11.60 20.01 -46.13
CA PHE A 650 12.12 19.14 -45.07
C PHE A 650 11.82 17.66 -45.32
N GLY A 651 10.64 17.33 -45.84
CA GLY A 651 10.26 15.96 -46.19
C GLY A 651 11.14 15.37 -47.30
N ARG A 652 11.45 16.13 -48.36
CA ARG A 652 12.35 15.68 -49.45
C ARG A 652 13.79 15.51 -49.01
N SER A 653 14.32 16.47 -48.25
CA SER A 653 15.75 16.50 -47.91
C SER A 653 16.11 15.74 -46.65
N GLY A 654 15.19 15.62 -45.69
CA GLY A 654 15.46 15.06 -44.36
C GLY A 654 14.82 13.70 -44.10
N SER A 655 14.13 13.14 -45.09
CA SER A 655 13.23 12.00 -44.91
C SER A 655 13.88 10.79 -44.21
N ASP A 656 15.07 10.39 -44.66
CA ASP A 656 15.86 9.29 -44.10
C ASP A 656 16.60 9.71 -42.82
N VAL A 657 17.02 10.98 -42.75
CA VAL A 657 17.73 11.55 -41.61
C VAL A 657 16.84 11.59 -40.37
N PHE A 658 15.58 12.03 -40.50
CA PHE A 658 14.60 12.03 -39.42
C PHE A 658 14.27 10.61 -38.96
N ALA A 659 14.14 9.65 -39.88
CA ALA A 659 13.87 8.26 -39.51
C ALA A 659 15.01 7.62 -38.71
N LYS A 660 16.27 7.86 -39.09
CA LYS A 660 17.45 7.40 -38.34
C LYS A 660 17.57 8.11 -36.99
N ALA A 661 17.40 9.43 -36.96
CA ALA A 661 17.49 10.20 -35.73
C ALA A 661 16.39 9.83 -34.72
N MET A 662 15.16 9.58 -35.20
CA MET A 662 14.04 9.04 -34.42
C MET A 662 14.42 7.68 -33.80
N GLY A 663 14.99 6.77 -34.59
CA GLY A 663 15.49 5.49 -34.09
C GLY A 663 16.53 5.66 -32.98
N TRP A 664 17.50 6.55 -33.17
CA TRP A 664 18.52 6.85 -32.14
C TRP A 664 17.92 7.44 -30.86
N ALA A 665 16.96 8.35 -30.98
CA ALA A 665 16.27 8.95 -29.85
C ALA A 665 15.42 7.94 -29.06
N LEU A 666 14.91 6.89 -29.71
CA LEU A 666 14.11 5.85 -29.08
C LEU A 666 14.93 4.71 -28.45
N VAL A 667 16.23 4.59 -28.76
CA VAL A 667 17.09 3.57 -28.15
C VAL A 667 17.15 3.69 -26.62
N PRO A 668 17.38 4.89 -26.03
CA PRO A 668 17.34 5.06 -24.57
C PRO A 668 16.00 4.66 -23.95
N VAL A 669 14.87 5.05 -24.56
CA VAL A 669 13.53 4.69 -24.10
C VAL A 669 13.32 3.17 -24.11
N ALA A 670 13.71 2.51 -25.20
CA ALA A 670 13.58 1.06 -25.32
C ALA A 670 14.42 0.32 -24.26
N LEU A 671 15.64 0.77 -24.00
CA LEU A 671 16.51 0.18 -22.98
C LEU A 671 15.97 0.45 -21.58
N TRP A 672 15.42 1.63 -21.32
CA TRP A 672 14.82 1.99 -20.04
C TRP A 672 13.67 1.06 -19.70
N MET A 673 12.68 0.95 -20.59
CA MET A 673 11.52 0.06 -20.39
C MET A 673 11.93 -1.41 -20.23
N MET A 674 12.96 -1.85 -20.95
CA MET A 674 13.47 -3.22 -20.84
C MET A 674 14.15 -3.47 -19.49
N ILE A 675 14.95 -2.52 -18.99
CA ILE A 675 15.62 -2.63 -17.68
C ILE A 675 14.58 -2.56 -16.57
N ASP A 676 13.66 -1.61 -16.65
CA ASP A 676 12.59 -1.40 -15.68
C ASP A 676 11.73 -2.67 -15.53
N LYS A 677 11.24 -3.24 -16.64
CA LYS A 677 10.49 -4.50 -16.59
C LYS A 677 11.30 -5.67 -16.04
N PHE A 678 12.62 -5.70 -16.27
CA PHE A 678 13.48 -6.73 -15.72
C PHE A 678 13.63 -6.60 -14.20
N LEU A 679 13.74 -5.36 -13.69
CA LEU A 679 13.78 -5.08 -12.26
C LEU A 679 12.45 -5.45 -11.59
N GLU A 680 11.31 -5.08 -12.18
CA GLU A 680 9.96 -5.44 -11.70
C GLU A 680 9.79 -6.97 -11.56
N VAL A 681 10.20 -7.73 -12.58
CA VAL A 681 10.11 -9.20 -12.57
C VAL A 681 11.13 -9.83 -11.58
N SER A 682 12.27 -9.18 -11.33
CA SER A 682 13.22 -9.66 -10.33
C SER A 682 12.77 -9.36 -8.90
N GLN A 683 12.18 -8.19 -8.65
CA GLN A 683 11.63 -7.82 -7.34
C GLN A 683 10.43 -8.67 -6.94
N SER A 684 9.61 -9.09 -7.91
CA SER A 684 8.49 -10.01 -7.68
C SER A 684 8.92 -11.45 -7.35
N GLY A 685 10.22 -11.77 -7.46
CA GLY A 685 10.77 -13.09 -7.14
C GLY A 685 10.61 -14.13 -8.27
N LEU A 686 10.28 -13.69 -9.48
CA LEU A 686 10.13 -14.54 -10.69
C LEU A 686 11.47 -14.78 -11.42
N LEU A 687 12.51 -14.01 -11.10
CA LEU A 687 13.89 -14.13 -11.59
C LEU A 687 14.86 -14.13 -10.41
#